data_AF-A0A845X041-F1
#
_entry.id   AF-A0A845X041-F1
#
_cell.length_a   1.000
_cell.length_b   1.000
_cell.length_c   1.000
_cell.angle_alpha   90.00
_cell.angle_beta   90.00
_cell.angle_gamma   90.00
#
_symmetry.space_group_name_H-M   'P 1'
#
loop_
_entity.id
_entity.type
_entity.pdbx_description
1 polymer ?
#
loop_
_entity_poly.entity_id
_entity_poly.type
_entity_poly.pdbx_seq_one_letter_code
_entity_poly.pdbx_strand_id
1 'polypeptide(L)'
;MSNQDSVLTELQTALPHWRPQMFFKSSLVALSHAMEDQVLANPDAPLVIATFQQERFYRQEAHRYQRIAAKSPQVYVLSAPETEFQDASDSYETIAFDTTDALTQEWHLVIIGDHYANCLICRERQLSETEKTPIAMDTHRRFEGIWTFDRQVSGVAAQILLTRIAAYRPELLKKTQLAQQRYLNNVCPIDVPKAGVNALATGNPDPFVNRLVSYLQVGQYKLLKAYRAIAAQEQRERLLHLMTSAIRQSLNPDEMMQVAVEQLGPALRASRCIAYRCDALALSATIAHEFHTAGIPPLTGQPWPLQGNPLFEQVVATHDSVFIPNVRTDRQLPAGVAKQAVAQGIVAWLWVAIFYQDRFLGMIELHQCQTEQKTWTAEDVALAEAIATQLGVALIQAEAYANLEELNEQLAALERTRSNLVAITGHELRTPLSTIQVCLESLASEPDMPAELRQVMLSTALEDGERMRKLIQDFLTLSQLESGRIQWHIEPISLEECIELGLSNTRSQQAKRKIPTLVRGNWQDLPMVLADGEWFVEVLVKLLDNACKFTPPEGSISITAQPNAAQMMCLTVADTGRGIEPNRLETVFDRFYQEEGALQRTTGGTGLGLAICRQIIQRWGGTIWAESAGKDQGSQFHFTIPLADPLEE
;
A
#
# COMPACT_ATOMS: atom_id res chain seq x y z
N MET A 1 -44.20 -20.71 -44.19
CA MET A 1 -44.37 -22.06 -43.62
C MET A 1 -43.02 -22.45 -43.02
N SER A 2 -42.87 -22.43 -41.69
CA SER A 2 -41.62 -22.84 -41.03
C SER A 2 -41.48 -24.34 -41.15
N ASN A 3 -40.46 -24.82 -41.87
CA ASN A 3 -40.18 -26.25 -41.94
C ASN A 3 -39.29 -26.59 -40.74
N GLN A 4 -39.82 -27.31 -39.75
CA GLN A 4 -39.13 -27.51 -38.46
C GLN A 4 -37.99 -28.53 -38.53
N ASP A 5 -37.88 -29.28 -39.62
CA ASP A 5 -36.88 -30.33 -39.77
C ASP A 5 -35.56 -29.79 -40.33
N SER A 6 -34.45 -30.25 -39.74
CA SER A 6 -33.08 -29.94 -40.15
C SER A 6 -32.76 -30.60 -41.50
N VAL A 7 -32.11 -29.88 -42.43
CA VAL A 7 -31.73 -30.44 -43.74
C VAL A 7 -30.79 -31.64 -43.55
N LEU A 8 -29.92 -31.57 -42.55
CA LEU A 8 -29.04 -32.67 -42.17
C LEU A 8 -29.82 -33.91 -41.71
N THR A 9 -30.90 -33.73 -40.95
CA THR A 9 -31.77 -34.84 -40.49
C THR A 9 -32.57 -35.45 -41.64
N GLU A 10 -33.09 -34.64 -42.57
CA GLU A 10 -33.77 -35.15 -43.77
C GLU A 10 -32.81 -35.95 -44.66
N LEU A 11 -31.58 -35.46 -44.81
CA LEU A 11 -30.55 -36.13 -45.61
C LEU A 11 -30.10 -37.45 -44.97
N GLN A 12 -29.96 -37.51 -43.65
CA GLN A 12 -29.71 -38.77 -42.92
C GLN A 12 -30.85 -39.78 -43.08
N THR A 13 -32.10 -39.30 -43.13
CA THR A 13 -33.27 -40.16 -43.35
C THR A 13 -33.27 -40.74 -44.76
N ALA A 14 -32.90 -39.93 -45.77
CA ALA A 14 -32.79 -40.36 -47.15
C ALA A 14 -31.57 -41.26 -47.42
N LEU A 15 -30.49 -41.10 -46.64
CA LEU A 15 -29.21 -41.80 -46.81
C LEU A 15 -28.70 -42.37 -45.47
N PRO A 16 -29.31 -43.45 -44.95
CA PRO A 16 -29.02 -43.98 -43.61
C PRO A 16 -27.61 -44.56 -43.41
N HIS A 17 -26.83 -44.71 -44.48
CA HIS A 17 -25.46 -45.22 -44.44
C HIS A 17 -24.39 -44.16 -44.17
N TRP A 18 -24.73 -42.87 -44.25
CA TRP A 18 -23.78 -41.77 -44.04
C TRP A 18 -23.83 -41.27 -42.60
N ARG A 19 -22.65 -41.18 -41.96
CA ARG A 19 -22.52 -40.63 -40.61
C ARG A 19 -21.93 -39.21 -40.66
N PRO A 20 -22.51 -38.23 -39.96
CA PRO A 20 -21.95 -36.89 -39.90
C PRO A 20 -20.61 -36.89 -39.15
N GLN A 21 -19.72 -35.97 -39.53
CA GLN A 21 -18.42 -35.74 -38.92
C GLN A 21 -18.39 -34.38 -38.22
N MET A 22 -17.44 -34.20 -37.31
CA MET A 22 -17.25 -32.97 -36.57
C MET A 22 -16.27 -32.04 -37.29
N PHE A 23 -16.68 -30.80 -37.49
CA PHE A 23 -15.90 -29.72 -38.10
C PHE A 23 -15.76 -28.52 -37.15
N PHE A 24 -14.68 -27.78 -37.31
CA PHE A 24 -14.46 -26.49 -36.62
C PHE A 24 -14.78 -25.34 -37.57
N LYS A 25 -15.25 -24.21 -37.03
CA LYS A 25 -15.60 -23.00 -37.80
C LYS A 25 -14.52 -22.58 -38.81
N SER A 26 -13.25 -22.55 -38.39
CA SER A 26 -12.12 -22.16 -39.25
C SER A 26 -11.94 -23.09 -40.44
N SER A 27 -12.18 -24.39 -40.26
CA SER A 27 -12.10 -25.38 -41.33
C SER A 27 -13.27 -25.22 -42.30
N LEU A 28 -14.49 -24.95 -41.80
CA LEU A 28 -15.67 -24.73 -42.65
C LEU A 28 -15.56 -23.48 -43.51
N VAL A 29 -15.10 -22.36 -42.95
CA VAL A 29 -14.85 -21.12 -43.71
C VAL A 29 -13.87 -21.38 -44.85
N ALA A 30 -12.76 -22.08 -44.57
CA ALA A 30 -11.76 -22.41 -45.57
C ALA A 30 -12.32 -23.36 -46.65
N LEU A 31 -13.13 -24.36 -46.27
CA LEU A 31 -13.79 -25.28 -47.19
C LEU A 31 -14.77 -24.53 -48.11
N SER A 32 -15.62 -23.66 -47.55
CA SER A 32 -16.59 -22.85 -48.31
C SER A 32 -15.89 -21.98 -49.35
N HIS A 33 -14.86 -21.25 -48.93
CA HIS A 33 -14.09 -20.38 -49.82
C HIS A 33 -13.39 -21.12 -50.94
N ALA A 34 -12.87 -22.31 -50.65
CA ALA A 34 -12.16 -23.09 -51.66
C ALA A 34 -13.12 -23.77 -52.65
N MET A 35 -14.32 -24.16 -52.21
CA MET A 35 -15.41 -24.63 -53.07
C MET A 35 -15.92 -23.51 -54.01
N GLU A 36 -16.09 -22.30 -53.49
CA GLU A 36 -16.49 -21.12 -54.27
C GLU A 36 -15.43 -20.73 -55.33
N ASP A 37 -14.14 -20.78 -54.96
CA ASP A 37 -13.05 -20.52 -55.91
C ASP A 37 -12.98 -21.55 -57.03
N GLN A 38 -13.31 -22.81 -56.77
CA GLN A 38 -13.38 -23.83 -57.81
C GLN A 38 -14.43 -23.47 -58.88
N VAL A 39 -15.56 -22.87 -58.48
CA VAL A 39 -16.57 -22.34 -59.42
C VAL A 39 -16.03 -21.16 -60.21
N LEU A 40 -15.31 -20.26 -59.55
CA LEU A 40 -14.70 -19.10 -60.22
C LEU A 40 -13.54 -19.49 -61.15
N ALA A 41 -12.88 -20.63 -60.92
CA ALA A 41 -11.81 -21.14 -61.77
C ALA A 41 -12.33 -21.93 -62.99
N ASN A 42 -13.45 -22.66 -62.86
CA ASN A 42 -14.00 -23.48 -63.93
C ASN A 42 -14.92 -22.67 -64.90
N PRO A 43 -14.95 -23.01 -66.20
CA PRO A 43 -15.81 -22.34 -67.18
C PRO A 43 -17.28 -22.81 -67.16
N ASP A 44 -17.59 -23.89 -66.45
CA ASP A 44 -18.93 -24.48 -66.36
C ASP A 44 -19.94 -23.51 -65.70
N ALA A 45 -21.22 -23.69 -66.00
CA ALA A 45 -22.34 -23.02 -65.33
C ALA A 45 -22.98 -23.96 -64.30
N PRO A 46 -22.52 -23.99 -63.02
CA PRO A 46 -23.04 -24.90 -62.00
C PRO A 46 -24.31 -24.38 -61.32
N LEU A 47 -25.11 -25.29 -60.76
CA LEU A 47 -26.09 -24.94 -59.74
C LEU A 47 -25.36 -24.62 -58.43
N VAL A 48 -25.63 -23.46 -57.82
CA VAL A 48 -25.07 -23.05 -56.53
C VAL A 48 -26.20 -22.70 -55.56
N ILE A 49 -26.22 -23.35 -54.41
CA ILE A 49 -27.16 -23.07 -53.32
C ILE A 49 -26.34 -22.83 -52.05
N ALA A 50 -26.43 -21.63 -51.49
CA ALA A 50 -25.73 -21.25 -50.26
C ALA A 50 -26.73 -20.82 -49.18
N THR A 51 -26.48 -21.20 -47.94
CA THR A 51 -27.28 -20.79 -46.78
C THR A 51 -26.38 -20.18 -45.71
N PHE A 52 -26.74 -18.98 -45.26
CA PHE A 52 -26.03 -18.25 -44.22
C PHE A 52 -26.89 -18.13 -42.96
N GLN A 53 -26.33 -18.51 -41.81
CA GLN A 53 -26.99 -18.42 -40.50
C GLN A 53 -27.48 -17.00 -40.16
N GLN A 54 -26.74 -15.96 -40.60
CA GLN A 54 -27.00 -14.54 -40.31
C GLN A 54 -26.63 -13.66 -41.50
N GLU A 55 -27.40 -12.58 -41.71
CA GLU A 55 -27.21 -11.63 -42.81
C GLU A 55 -25.79 -11.05 -42.85
N ARG A 56 -25.20 -10.70 -41.70
CA ARG A 56 -23.83 -10.14 -41.62
C ARG A 56 -22.76 -11.02 -42.26
N PHE A 57 -22.93 -12.35 -42.25
CA PHE A 57 -21.97 -13.27 -42.86
C PHE A 57 -22.11 -13.30 -44.38
N TYR A 58 -23.34 -13.21 -44.89
CA TYR A 58 -23.59 -13.05 -46.31
C TYR A 58 -23.03 -11.71 -46.84
N ARG A 59 -23.23 -10.59 -46.13
CA ARG A 59 -22.75 -9.26 -46.56
C ARG A 59 -21.24 -9.22 -46.82
N GLN A 60 -20.45 -9.96 -46.04
CA GLN A 60 -19.01 -10.07 -46.23
C GLN A 60 -18.63 -10.79 -47.55
N GLU A 61 -19.48 -11.71 -48.02
CA GLU A 61 -19.24 -12.56 -49.19
C GLU A 61 -20.06 -12.15 -50.43
N ALA A 62 -20.94 -11.15 -50.32
CA ALA A 62 -21.92 -10.78 -51.35
C ALA A 62 -21.29 -10.51 -52.73
N HIS A 63 -20.13 -9.83 -52.76
CA HIS A 63 -19.38 -9.56 -54.00
C HIS A 63 -18.93 -10.85 -54.71
N ARG A 64 -18.66 -11.93 -53.96
CA ARG A 64 -18.24 -13.22 -54.53
C ARG A 64 -19.40 -13.92 -55.22
N TYR A 65 -20.58 -13.93 -54.60
CA TYR A 65 -21.78 -14.51 -55.21
C TYR A 65 -22.24 -13.72 -56.45
N GLN A 66 -22.02 -12.41 -56.52
CA GLN A 66 -22.21 -11.63 -57.75
C GLN A 66 -21.32 -12.12 -58.90
N ARG A 67 -20.04 -12.41 -58.61
CA ARG A 67 -19.10 -12.97 -59.62
C ARG A 67 -19.49 -14.39 -60.05
N ILE A 68 -20.00 -15.20 -59.13
CA ILE A 68 -20.49 -16.56 -59.44
C ILE A 68 -21.75 -16.48 -60.32
N ALA A 69 -22.67 -15.57 -60.01
CA ALA A 69 -23.90 -15.35 -60.76
C ALA A 69 -23.67 -14.87 -62.20
N ALA A 70 -22.58 -14.15 -62.46
CA ALA A 70 -22.17 -13.81 -63.82
C ALA A 70 -21.83 -15.04 -64.68
N LYS A 71 -21.52 -16.19 -64.06
CA LYS A 71 -21.23 -17.45 -64.76
C LYS A 71 -22.41 -18.41 -64.85
N SER A 72 -23.29 -18.41 -63.86
CA SER A 72 -24.43 -19.34 -63.80
C SER A 72 -25.74 -18.62 -63.48
N PRO A 73 -26.82 -18.87 -64.24
CA PRO A 73 -28.13 -18.33 -63.93
C PRO A 73 -28.83 -19.05 -62.76
N GLN A 74 -28.22 -20.12 -62.21
CA GLN A 74 -28.79 -20.99 -61.19
C GLN A 74 -28.05 -20.83 -59.85
N VAL A 75 -28.13 -19.63 -59.27
CA VAL A 75 -27.53 -19.27 -57.98
C VAL A 75 -28.63 -18.83 -57.02
N TYR A 76 -28.67 -19.49 -55.85
CA TYR A 76 -29.67 -19.26 -54.79
C TYR A 76 -28.96 -19.03 -53.47
N VAL A 77 -29.25 -17.91 -52.81
CA VAL A 77 -28.67 -17.55 -51.51
C VAL A 77 -29.77 -17.36 -50.48
N LEU A 78 -29.71 -18.14 -49.41
CA LEU A 78 -30.67 -18.13 -48.31
C LEU A 78 -30.03 -17.47 -47.08
N SER A 79 -30.74 -16.54 -46.42
CA SER A 79 -30.30 -15.99 -45.13
C SER A 79 -31.47 -15.60 -44.23
N ALA A 80 -31.25 -15.62 -42.91
CA ALA A 80 -32.20 -15.08 -41.95
C ALA A 80 -32.18 -13.54 -42.02
N PRO A 81 -33.33 -12.87 -42.14
CA PRO A 81 -33.38 -11.42 -42.27
C PRO A 81 -33.00 -10.73 -40.94
N GLU A 82 -32.04 -9.80 -40.97
CA GLU A 82 -31.71 -8.96 -39.81
C GLU A 82 -32.14 -7.50 -40.05
N THR A 83 -31.60 -6.87 -41.10
CA THR A 83 -31.72 -5.42 -41.33
C THR A 83 -32.27 -5.06 -42.71
N GLU A 84 -31.68 -5.58 -43.79
CA GLU A 84 -32.09 -5.22 -45.18
C GLU A 84 -32.19 -6.43 -46.12
N PHE A 85 -31.88 -7.65 -45.65
CA PHE A 85 -31.97 -8.84 -46.50
C PHE A 85 -33.43 -9.21 -46.79
N GLN A 86 -33.82 -9.11 -48.07
CA GLN A 86 -35.16 -9.40 -48.57
C GLN A 86 -35.11 -10.33 -49.78
N ASP A 87 -36.26 -10.89 -50.11
CA ASP A 87 -36.46 -11.64 -51.33
C ASP A 87 -36.23 -10.73 -52.56
N ALA A 88 -35.17 -11.00 -53.32
CA ALA A 88 -34.83 -10.25 -54.52
C ALA A 88 -34.37 -11.18 -55.65
N SER A 89 -34.58 -10.74 -56.88
CA SER A 89 -34.25 -11.46 -58.11
C SER A 89 -33.38 -10.58 -59.01
N ASP A 90 -32.20 -10.22 -58.50
CA ASP A 90 -31.23 -9.34 -59.16
C ASP A 90 -30.29 -10.16 -60.08
N SER A 91 -28.99 -10.16 -59.77
CA SER A 91 -28.01 -11.00 -60.48
C SER A 91 -28.14 -12.48 -60.11
N TYR A 92 -28.64 -12.79 -58.91
CA TYR A 92 -28.96 -14.11 -58.39
C TYR A 92 -30.15 -14.01 -57.44
N GLU A 93 -30.74 -15.15 -57.08
CA GLU A 93 -31.93 -15.17 -56.22
C GLU A 93 -31.52 -15.11 -54.75
N THR A 94 -32.04 -14.12 -54.00
CA THR A 94 -31.98 -14.08 -52.54
C THR A 94 -33.31 -14.53 -51.95
N ILE A 95 -33.24 -15.35 -50.91
CA ILE A 95 -34.42 -15.92 -50.24
C ILE A 95 -34.29 -15.71 -48.73
N ALA A 96 -35.17 -14.90 -48.17
CA ALA A 96 -35.25 -14.67 -46.74
C ALA A 96 -36.06 -15.80 -46.08
N PHE A 97 -35.42 -16.58 -45.20
CA PHE A 97 -36.11 -17.62 -44.43
C PHE A 97 -36.45 -17.15 -43.00
N ASP A 98 -37.40 -17.83 -42.36
CA ASP A 98 -37.89 -17.42 -41.04
C ASP A 98 -36.80 -17.58 -39.95
N THR A 99 -36.71 -16.61 -39.04
CA THR A 99 -35.77 -16.62 -37.90
C THR A 99 -36.00 -17.77 -36.92
N THR A 100 -37.15 -18.47 -36.99
CA THR A 100 -37.43 -19.66 -36.19
C THR A 100 -37.12 -20.98 -36.92
N ASP A 101 -36.67 -20.95 -38.17
CA ASP A 101 -36.37 -22.15 -38.96
C ASP A 101 -35.04 -22.80 -38.50
N ALA A 102 -34.94 -24.12 -38.62
CA ALA A 102 -33.72 -24.88 -38.35
C ALA A 102 -32.53 -24.39 -39.21
N LEU A 103 -32.79 -23.80 -40.38
CA LEU A 103 -31.77 -23.19 -41.25
C LEU A 103 -30.93 -22.10 -40.56
N THR A 104 -31.44 -21.45 -39.50
CA THR A 104 -30.67 -20.47 -38.71
C THR A 104 -29.46 -21.09 -38.00
N GLN A 105 -29.51 -22.40 -37.74
CA GLN A 105 -28.44 -23.16 -37.09
C GLN A 105 -27.59 -23.96 -38.08
N GLU A 106 -27.88 -23.86 -39.38
CA GLU A 106 -27.23 -24.66 -40.42
C GLU A 106 -26.42 -23.79 -41.39
N TRP A 107 -25.34 -24.38 -41.91
CA TRP A 107 -24.49 -23.83 -42.96
C TRP A 107 -24.54 -24.81 -44.12
N HIS A 108 -25.05 -24.34 -45.26
CA HIS A 108 -25.11 -25.11 -46.50
C HIS A 108 -24.33 -24.44 -47.62
N LEU A 109 -23.56 -25.23 -48.37
CA LEU A 109 -23.04 -24.87 -49.68
C LEU A 109 -23.09 -26.10 -50.57
N VAL A 110 -23.99 -26.08 -51.57
CA VAL A 110 -24.16 -27.16 -52.54
C VAL A 110 -23.87 -26.61 -53.93
N ILE A 111 -22.95 -27.26 -54.64
CA ILE A 111 -22.48 -26.87 -55.97
C ILE A 111 -22.54 -28.10 -56.87
N ILE A 112 -23.27 -28.02 -57.98
CA ILE A 112 -23.35 -29.11 -58.97
C ILE A 112 -23.05 -28.54 -60.36
N GLY A 113 -21.88 -28.85 -60.89
CA GLY A 113 -21.49 -28.57 -62.28
C GLY A 113 -21.70 -29.78 -63.19
N ASP A 114 -21.27 -29.69 -64.45
CA ASP A 114 -21.39 -30.80 -65.39
C ASP A 114 -20.43 -31.95 -65.01
N HIS A 115 -19.22 -31.62 -64.55
CA HIS A 115 -18.15 -32.59 -64.26
C HIS A 115 -17.75 -32.70 -62.79
N TYR A 116 -18.35 -31.91 -61.90
CA TYR A 116 -18.03 -31.92 -60.46
C TYR A 116 -19.27 -31.66 -59.63
N ALA A 117 -19.26 -32.15 -58.39
CA ALA A 117 -20.27 -31.87 -57.39
C ALA A 117 -19.58 -31.71 -56.04
N ASN A 118 -19.97 -30.69 -55.27
CA ASN A 118 -19.48 -30.44 -53.93
C ASN A 118 -20.70 -30.17 -53.05
N CYS A 119 -20.77 -30.85 -51.91
CA CYS A 119 -21.83 -30.62 -50.92
C CYS A 119 -21.20 -30.45 -49.55
N LEU A 120 -21.52 -29.33 -48.89
CA LEU A 120 -21.20 -29.04 -47.51
C LEU A 120 -22.52 -28.74 -46.77
N ILE A 121 -22.90 -29.60 -45.85
CA ILE A 121 -24.08 -29.41 -45.00
C ILE A 121 -23.66 -29.62 -43.55
N CYS A 122 -23.73 -28.55 -42.75
CA CYS A 122 -23.29 -28.57 -41.37
C CYS A 122 -24.28 -27.87 -40.46
N ARG A 123 -24.54 -28.45 -39.29
CA ARG A 123 -25.35 -27.84 -38.23
C ARG A 123 -24.46 -27.50 -37.05
N GLU A 124 -24.66 -26.33 -36.47
CA GLU A 124 -23.94 -25.94 -35.25
C GLU A 124 -24.43 -26.75 -34.03
N ARG A 125 -23.49 -27.24 -33.24
CA ARG A 125 -23.80 -27.92 -31.97
C ARG A 125 -23.70 -26.92 -30.82
N GLN A 126 -24.83 -26.68 -30.13
CA GLN A 126 -24.83 -25.89 -28.89
C GLN A 126 -24.14 -26.70 -27.78
N LEU A 127 -23.13 -26.09 -27.13
CA LEU A 127 -22.40 -26.69 -26.01
C LEU A 127 -23.29 -26.72 -24.74
N SER A 128 -23.33 -27.85 -24.04
CA SER A 128 -23.99 -27.98 -22.73
C SER A 128 -23.33 -27.05 -21.70
N GLU A 129 -24.09 -26.57 -20.71
CA GLU A 129 -23.59 -25.63 -19.68
C GLU A 129 -22.36 -26.13 -18.91
N THR A 130 -22.17 -27.44 -18.79
CA THR A 130 -21.02 -28.08 -18.16
C THR A 130 -19.71 -27.98 -18.97
N GLU A 131 -19.77 -27.63 -20.26
CA GLU A 131 -18.60 -27.48 -21.14
C GLU A 131 -18.24 -26.01 -21.43
N LYS A 132 -18.98 -25.05 -20.85
CA LYS A 132 -18.72 -23.61 -21.01
C LYS A 132 -17.59 -23.16 -20.07
N THR A 133 -16.35 -23.19 -20.55
CA THR A 133 -15.27 -22.42 -19.92
C THR A 133 -15.42 -20.92 -20.24
N PRO A 134 -15.09 -20.00 -19.32
CA PRO A 134 -15.34 -18.56 -19.50
C PRO A 134 -14.51 -17.90 -20.62
N ILE A 135 -13.56 -18.62 -21.20
CA ILE A 135 -12.57 -18.10 -22.17
C ILE A 135 -12.67 -18.89 -23.50
N ALA A 136 -13.89 -19.21 -23.92
CA ALA A 136 -14.09 -19.81 -25.24
C ALA A 136 -14.14 -18.70 -26.31
N MET A 137 -12.99 -18.41 -26.92
CA MET A 137 -12.93 -17.67 -28.19
C MET A 137 -13.84 -18.34 -29.25
N ASP A 138 -14.40 -17.55 -30.15
CA ASP A 138 -15.30 -17.93 -31.27
C ASP A 138 -14.73 -19.04 -32.21
N THR A 139 -13.46 -19.43 -32.01
CA THR A 139 -12.77 -20.56 -32.63
C THR A 139 -13.21 -21.95 -32.11
N HIS A 140 -13.95 -22.03 -30.99
CA HIS A 140 -14.44 -23.30 -30.44
C HIS A 140 -15.86 -23.70 -30.89
N ARG A 141 -16.50 -22.94 -31.80
CA ARG A 141 -17.79 -23.37 -32.38
C ARG A 141 -17.60 -24.68 -33.16
N ARG A 142 -18.29 -25.72 -32.71
CA ARG A 142 -18.26 -27.06 -33.27
C ARG A 142 -19.48 -27.28 -34.15
N PHE A 143 -19.25 -27.82 -35.33
CA PHE A 143 -20.29 -28.12 -36.30
C PHE A 143 -20.31 -29.61 -36.58
N GLU A 144 -21.49 -30.18 -36.72
CA GLU A 144 -21.70 -31.57 -37.10
C GLU A 144 -22.31 -31.59 -38.50
N GLY A 145 -21.72 -32.35 -39.44
CA GLY A 145 -22.19 -32.29 -40.81
C GLY A 145 -21.54 -33.28 -41.77
N ILE A 146 -21.87 -33.13 -43.04
CA ILE A 146 -21.36 -33.95 -44.14
C ILE A 146 -20.68 -33.03 -45.16
N TRP A 147 -19.49 -33.42 -45.58
CA TRP A 147 -18.80 -32.87 -46.73
C TRP A 147 -18.47 -33.99 -47.71
N THR A 148 -18.85 -33.83 -48.98
CA THR A 148 -18.67 -34.87 -49.99
C THR A 148 -18.54 -34.30 -51.41
N PHE A 149 -17.86 -35.07 -52.27
CA PHE A 149 -17.79 -34.87 -53.71
C PHE A 149 -18.78 -35.77 -54.48
N ASP A 150 -19.53 -36.60 -53.75
CA ASP A 150 -20.46 -37.56 -54.34
C ASP A 150 -21.65 -36.81 -54.96
N ARG A 151 -21.82 -37.00 -56.28
CA ARG A 151 -22.88 -36.36 -57.07
C ARG A 151 -24.27 -36.84 -56.64
N GLN A 152 -24.43 -38.10 -56.21
CA GLN A 152 -25.72 -38.61 -55.76
C GLN A 152 -26.15 -37.92 -54.47
N VAL A 153 -25.24 -37.85 -53.48
CA VAL A 153 -25.51 -37.18 -52.19
C VAL A 153 -25.75 -35.69 -52.39
N SER A 154 -24.94 -35.04 -53.23
CA SER A 154 -25.09 -33.62 -53.58
C SER A 154 -26.42 -33.36 -54.29
N GLY A 155 -26.86 -34.29 -55.15
CA GLY A 155 -28.13 -34.20 -55.86
C GLY A 155 -29.35 -34.30 -54.94
N VAL A 156 -29.33 -35.25 -53.98
CA VAL A 156 -30.38 -35.37 -52.95
C VAL A 156 -30.44 -34.11 -52.08
N ALA A 157 -29.28 -33.60 -51.65
CA ALA A 157 -29.18 -32.33 -50.92
C ALA A 157 -29.78 -31.15 -51.71
N ALA A 158 -29.40 -31.02 -52.98
CA ALA A 158 -29.92 -29.97 -53.86
C ALA A 158 -31.43 -30.11 -54.08
N GLN A 159 -31.96 -31.34 -54.20
CA GLN A 159 -33.40 -31.58 -54.34
C GLN A 159 -34.18 -31.09 -53.11
N ILE A 160 -33.70 -31.40 -51.90
CA ILE A 160 -34.30 -30.95 -50.64
C ILE A 160 -34.31 -29.41 -50.60
N LEU A 161 -33.15 -28.78 -50.84
CA LEU A 161 -33.02 -27.33 -50.79
C LEU A 161 -33.85 -26.61 -51.87
N LEU A 162 -33.88 -27.11 -53.10
CA LEU A 162 -34.70 -26.55 -54.18
C LEU A 162 -36.20 -26.66 -53.90
N THR A 163 -36.63 -27.75 -53.25
CA THR A 163 -38.01 -27.93 -52.81
C THR A 163 -38.36 -26.91 -51.72
N ARG A 164 -37.46 -26.68 -50.76
CA ARG A 164 -37.61 -25.64 -49.73
C ARG A 164 -37.63 -24.23 -50.31
N ILE A 165 -36.74 -23.93 -51.27
CA ILE A 165 -36.73 -22.64 -51.98
C ILE A 165 -38.07 -22.38 -52.67
N ALA A 166 -38.63 -23.39 -53.35
CA ALA A 166 -39.94 -23.26 -54.00
C ALA A 166 -41.10 -23.08 -53.00
N ALA A 167 -40.98 -23.63 -51.79
CA ALA A 167 -41.95 -23.42 -50.72
C ALA A 167 -41.87 -21.99 -50.13
N TYR A 168 -40.66 -21.43 -50.02
CA TYR A 168 -40.44 -20.05 -49.57
C TYR A 168 -40.83 -19.02 -50.63
N ARG A 169 -40.44 -19.22 -51.89
CA ARG A 169 -40.79 -18.36 -53.03
C ARG A 169 -41.45 -19.16 -54.15
N PRO A 170 -42.80 -19.27 -54.16
CA PRO A 170 -43.55 -20.01 -55.19
C PRO A 170 -43.33 -19.49 -56.62
N GLU A 171 -42.94 -18.23 -56.78
CA GLU A 171 -42.61 -17.60 -58.06
C GLU A 171 -41.42 -18.27 -58.76
N LEU A 172 -40.48 -18.85 -57.98
CA LEU A 172 -39.28 -19.51 -58.50
C LEU A 172 -39.53 -20.97 -58.90
N LEU A 173 -40.76 -21.50 -58.75
CA LEU A 173 -41.09 -22.91 -59.04
C LEU A 173 -40.65 -23.36 -60.44
N LYS A 174 -40.84 -22.51 -61.46
CA LYS A 174 -40.42 -22.83 -62.84
C LYS A 174 -38.89 -22.88 -62.97
N LYS A 175 -38.18 -21.98 -62.28
CA LYS A 175 -36.72 -21.86 -62.32
C LYS A 175 -36.05 -23.02 -61.59
N THR A 176 -36.60 -23.41 -60.43
CA THR A 176 -36.12 -24.55 -59.64
C THR A 176 -36.42 -25.88 -60.34
N GLN A 177 -37.57 -26.05 -60.98
CA GLN A 177 -37.87 -27.24 -61.80
C GLN A 177 -36.89 -27.40 -62.98
N LEU A 178 -36.51 -26.29 -63.64
CA LEU A 178 -35.51 -26.31 -64.71
C LEU A 178 -34.13 -26.71 -64.18
N ALA A 179 -33.75 -26.24 -62.99
CA ALA A 179 -32.52 -26.67 -62.32
C ALA A 179 -32.54 -28.17 -61.98
N GLN A 180 -33.67 -28.67 -61.46
CA GLN A 180 -33.85 -30.10 -61.17
C GLN A 180 -33.70 -30.95 -62.43
N GLN A 181 -34.34 -30.56 -63.53
CA GLN A 181 -34.24 -31.29 -64.80
C GLN A 181 -32.82 -31.27 -65.38
N ARG A 182 -32.11 -30.14 -65.31
CA ARG A 182 -30.76 -30.03 -65.89
C ARG A 182 -29.70 -30.78 -65.08
N TYR A 183 -29.72 -30.66 -63.76
CA TYR A 183 -28.61 -31.13 -62.91
C TYR A 183 -28.92 -32.45 -62.18
N LEU A 184 -30.21 -32.84 -62.04
CA LEU A 184 -30.63 -33.98 -61.21
C LEU A 184 -31.27 -35.15 -61.99
N ASN A 185 -31.49 -35.05 -63.32
CA ASN A 185 -32.16 -36.09 -64.12
C ASN A 185 -31.44 -37.48 -64.18
N ASN A 186 -30.19 -37.59 -63.70
CA ASN A 186 -29.46 -38.86 -63.61
C ASN A 186 -29.47 -39.49 -62.19
N VAL A 187 -30.31 -39.00 -61.27
CA VAL A 187 -30.45 -39.56 -59.91
C VAL A 187 -31.54 -40.63 -59.92
N CYS A 188 -31.19 -41.88 -60.26
CA CYS A 188 -32.10 -43.03 -60.16
C CYS A 188 -32.51 -43.34 -58.70
N PRO A 189 -33.66 -44.00 -58.46
CA PRO A 189 -33.99 -44.50 -57.12
C PRO A 189 -33.02 -45.60 -56.71
N ILE A 190 -32.80 -45.68 -55.39
CA ILE A 190 -31.81 -46.50 -54.69
C ILE A 190 -31.82 -47.96 -55.19
N ASP A 191 -30.78 -48.33 -55.94
CA ASP A 191 -30.34 -49.71 -56.11
C ASP A 191 -28.83 -49.79 -55.84
N VAL A 192 -28.47 -50.65 -54.90
CA VAL A 192 -27.10 -50.88 -54.44
C VAL A 192 -26.31 -51.63 -55.51
N PRO A 193 -25.06 -51.21 -55.78
CA PRO A 193 -23.99 -52.19 -55.62
C PRO A 193 -22.81 -51.67 -54.76
N LYS A 194 -22.30 -52.61 -53.97
CA LYS A 194 -21.07 -52.56 -53.19
C LYS A 194 -19.85 -52.18 -54.06
N ALA A 195 -19.13 -51.13 -53.70
CA ALA A 195 -17.70 -51.03 -53.90
C ALA A 195 -17.12 -50.12 -52.82
N GLY A 196 -16.09 -50.62 -52.13
CA GLY A 196 -15.47 -49.95 -51.01
C GLY A 196 -14.77 -48.65 -51.37
N VAL A 197 -14.50 -47.89 -50.31
CA VAL A 197 -13.26 -47.15 -50.05
C VAL A 197 -12.25 -47.22 -51.22
N ASN A 198 -11.94 -46.06 -51.80
CA ASN A 198 -10.97 -45.78 -52.88
C ASN A 198 -11.54 -45.63 -54.30
N ALA A 199 -12.14 -44.47 -54.57
CA ALA A 199 -12.11 -43.87 -55.89
C ALA A 199 -11.89 -42.35 -55.75
N LEU A 200 -10.62 -41.95 -55.57
CA LEU A 200 -10.15 -40.61 -55.89
C LEU A 200 -10.30 -40.42 -57.41
N ALA A 201 -11.47 -39.97 -57.84
CA ALA A 201 -11.69 -39.55 -59.21
C ALA A 201 -10.98 -38.20 -59.45
N THR A 202 -9.75 -38.29 -59.96
CA THR A 202 -9.17 -37.45 -61.01
C THR A 202 -9.82 -36.07 -61.22
N GLY A 203 -9.38 -35.09 -60.42
CA GLY A 203 -9.62 -33.66 -60.61
C GLY A 203 -8.71 -32.89 -59.66
N ASN A 204 -7.72 -32.19 -60.21
CA ASN A 204 -6.50 -31.70 -59.53
C ASN A 204 -6.72 -31.00 -58.16
N PRO A 205 -6.36 -31.61 -57.01
CA PRO A 205 -6.64 -31.06 -55.66
C PRO A 205 -5.57 -30.12 -55.08
N ASP A 206 -4.48 -29.85 -55.79
CA ASP A 206 -3.30 -29.15 -55.25
C ASP A 206 -3.53 -27.71 -54.73
N PRO A 207 -4.34 -26.84 -55.37
CA PRO A 207 -4.55 -25.47 -54.87
C PRO A 207 -5.37 -25.42 -53.57
N PHE A 208 -6.27 -26.40 -53.40
CA PHE A 208 -7.23 -26.49 -52.31
C PHE A 208 -6.55 -26.94 -51.01
N VAL A 209 -5.78 -28.03 -51.08
CA VAL A 209 -5.05 -28.59 -49.92
C VAL A 209 -4.00 -27.58 -49.41
N ASN A 210 -3.28 -26.93 -50.31
CA ASN A 210 -2.25 -25.94 -49.96
C ASN A 210 -2.81 -24.72 -49.21
N ARG A 211 -4.02 -24.25 -49.56
CA ARG A 211 -4.66 -23.13 -48.86
C ARG A 211 -5.18 -23.52 -47.48
N LEU A 212 -5.79 -24.70 -47.35
CA LEU A 212 -6.26 -25.23 -46.06
C LEU A 212 -5.10 -25.36 -45.06
N VAL A 213 -3.96 -25.89 -45.52
CA VAL A 213 -2.73 -25.97 -44.72
C VAL A 213 -2.24 -24.58 -44.32
N SER A 214 -2.21 -23.62 -45.24
CA SER A 214 -1.77 -22.25 -44.96
C SER A 214 -2.64 -21.56 -43.90
N TYR A 215 -3.97 -21.70 -43.98
CA TYR A 215 -4.89 -21.13 -42.99
C TYR A 215 -4.73 -21.77 -41.60
N LEU A 216 -4.58 -23.10 -41.53
CA LEU A 216 -4.34 -23.79 -40.27
C LEU A 216 -3.01 -23.36 -39.63
N GLN A 217 -1.96 -23.18 -40.43
CA GLN A 217 -0.65 -22.71 -39.96
C GLN A 217 -0.73 -21.28 -39.40
N VAL A 218 -1.44 -20.35 -40.07
CA VAL A 218 -1.62 -18.98 -39.57
C VAL A 218 -2.40 -18.95 -38.25
N GLY A 219 -3.45 -19.79 -38.12
CA GLY A 219 -4.21 -19.93 -36.89
C GLY A 219 -3.36 -20.45 -35.72
N GLN A 220 -2.60 -21.52 -35.94
CA GLN A 220 -1.68 -22.09 -34.95
C GLN A 220 -0.60 -21.09 -34.52
N TYR A 221 -0.04 -20.32 -35.47
CA TYR A 221 0.95 -19.29 -35.16
C TYR A 221 0.40 -18.19 -34.25
N LYS A 222 -0.82 -17.69 -34.52
CA LYS A 222 -1.48 -16.68 -33.67
C LYS A 222 -1.72 -17.20 -32.26
N LEU A 223 -2.16 -18.45 -32.14
CA LEU A 223 -2.40 -19.12 -30.86
C LEU A 223 -1.11 -19.26 -30.05
N LEU A 224 -0.04 -19.76 -30.67
CA LEU A 224 1.29 -19.88 -30.04
C LEU A 224 1.84 -18.51 -29.59
N LYS A 225 1.62 -17.46 -30.39
CA LYS A 225 2.02 -16.09 -30.02
C LYS A 225 1.24 -15.59 -28.80
N ALA A 226 -0.08 -15.82 -28.74
CA ALA A 226 -0.90 -15.45 -27.61
C ALA A 226 -0.50 -16.20 -26.33
N TYR A 227 -0.29 -17.51 -26.40
CA TYR A 227 0.16 -18.30 -25.25
C TYR A 227 1.52 -17.85 -24.72
N ARG A 228 2.47 -17.51 -25.60
CA ARG A 228 3.77 -16.97 -25.19
C ARG A 228 3.63 -15.63 -24.46
N ALA A 229 2.75 -14.75 -24.93
CA ALA A 229 2.50 -13.46 -24.27
C ALA A 229 1.89 -13.63 -22.88
N ILE A 230 0.90 -14.51 -22.73
CA ILE A 230 0.26 -14.82 -21.44
C ILE A 230 1.27 -15.43 -20.47
N ALA A 231 2.05 -16.41 -20.92
CA ALA A 231 3.07 -17.04 -20.07
C ALA A 231 4.15 -16.05 -19.62
N ALA A 232 4.56 -15.12 -20.49
CA ALA A 232 5.50 -14.07 -20.13
C ALA A 232 4.91 -13.12 -19.07
N GLN A 233 3.63 -12.76 -19.20
CA GLN A 233 2.93 -11.92 -18.23
C GLN A 233 2.79 -12.61 -16.86
N GLU A 234 2.39 -13.89 -16.82
CA GLU A 234 2.26 -14.66 -15.58
C GLU A 234 3.61 -14.78 -14.85
N GLN A 235 4.68 -15.04 -15.60
CA GLN A 235 6.03 -15.12 -15.04
C GLN A 235 6.46 -13.79 -14.39
N ARG A 236 6.09 -12.64 -15.00
CA ARG A 236 6.38 -11.30 -14.48
C ARG A 236 5.63 -11.02 -13.17
N GLU A 237 4.33 -11.26 -13.14
CA GLU A 237 3.50 -11.05 -11.94
C GLU A 237 4.00 -11.92 -10.78
N ARG A 238 4.39 -13.17 -11.07
CA ARG A 238 4.97 -14.06 -10.07
C ARG A 238 6.29 -13.53 -9.50
N LEU A 239 7.16 -13.02 -10.36
CA LEU A 239 8.46 -12.47 -9.94
C LEU A 239 8.27 -11.21 -9.08
N LEU A 240 7.38 -10.30 -9.50
CA LEU A 240 6.97 -9.14 -8.69
C LEU A 240 6.45 -9.54 -7.31
N HIS A 241 5.56 -10.53 -7.25
CA HIS A 241 4.99 -10.99 -5.99
C HIS A 241 6.04 -11.60 -5.05
N LEU A 242 6.97 -12.41 -5.58
CA LEU A 242 8.05 -13.00 -4.79
C LEU A 242 8.95 -11.91 -4.17
N MET A 243 9.34 -10.92 -4.96
CA MET A 243 10.18 -9.82 -4.48
C MET A 243 9.46 -8.93 -3.48
N THR A 244 8.21 -8.56 -3.76
CA THR A 244 7.40 -7.74 -2.85
C THR A 244 7.20 -8.44 -1.51
N SER A 245 6.96 -9.76 -1.53
CA SER A 245 6.86 -10.58 -0.33
C SER A 245 8.17 -10.59 0.47
N ALA A 246 9.31 -10.78 -0.19
CA ALA A 246 10.62 -10.77 0.46
C ALA A 246 10.94 -9.41 1.11
N ILE A 247 10.64 -8.30 0.43
CA ILE A 247 10.84 -6.95 0.98
C ILE A 247 9.98 -6.74 2.22
N ARG A 248 8.71 -7.17 2.20
CA ARG A 248 7.76 -6.96 3.31
C ARG A 248 7.97 -7.87 4.52
N GLN A 249 8.89 -8.83 4.47
CA GLN A 249 9.16 -9.73 5.61
C GLN A 249 9.92 -9.04 6.75
N SER A 250 10.68 -7.99 6.44
CA SER A 250 11.39 -7.21 7.45
C SER A 250 10.68 -5.87 7.68
N LEU A 251 10.77 -5.38 8.92
CA LEU A 251 10.42 -4.01 9.28
C LEU A 251 11.66 -3.11 9.41
N ASN A 252 12.85 -3.65 9.13
CA ASN A 252 14.09 -2.88 9.16
C ASN A 252 14.35 -2.24 7.78
N PRO A 253 14.39 -0.90 7.67
CA PRO A 253 14.66 -0.20 6.41
C PRO A 253 15.91 -0.67 5.67
N ASP A 254 16.98 -0.96 6.41
CA ASP A 254 18.27 -1.35 5.83
C ASP A 254 18.20 -2.78 5.24
N GLU A 255 17.53 -3.70 5.95
CA GLU A 255 17.30 -5.06 5.44
C GLU A 255 16.39 -5.05 4.22
N MET A 256 15.32 -4.26 4.23
CA MET A 256 14.40 -4.13 3.10
C MET A 256 15.12 -3.63 1.84
N MET A 257 15.99 -2.63 1.99
CA MET A 257 16.76 -2.06 0.89
C MET A 257 17.81 -3.05 0.37
N GLN A 258 18.48 -3.78 1.27
CA GLN A 258 19.43 -4.84 0.92
C GLN A 258 18.75 -5.97 0.13
N VAL A 259 17.59 -6.45 0.61
CA VAL A 259 16.80 -7.48 -0.09
C VAL A 259 16.37 -6.97 -1.46
N ALA A 260 15.96 -5.71 -1.58
CA ALA A 260 15.55 -5.14 -2.87
C ALA A 260 16.69 -5.18 -3.91
N VAL A 261 17.91 -4.76 -3.54
CA VAL A 261 19.05 -4.77 -4.49
C VAL A 261 19.50 -6.20 -4.85
N GLU A 262 19.48 -7.12 -3.89
CA GLU A 262 19.83 -8.53 -4.08
C GLU A 262 18.82 -9.29 -4.94
N GLN A 263 17.56 -8.85 -4.96
CA GLN A 263 16.53 -9.44 -5.82
C GLN A 263 16.52 -8.78 -7.21
N LEU A 264 16.58 -7.45 -7.29
CA LEU A 264 16.53 -6.72 -8.56
C LEU A 264 17.75 -6.98 -9.45
N GLY A 265 18.95 -7.00 -8.86
CA GLY A 265 20.20 -7.16 -9.60
C GLY A 265 20.24 -8.43 -10.46
N PRO A 266 20.07 -9.64 -9.88
CA PRO A 266 20.00 -10.89 -10.62
C PRO A 266 18.82 -10.99 -11.57
N ALA A 267 17.63 -10.52 -11.17
CA ALA A 267 16.42 -10.66 -11.98
C ALA A 267 16.50 -9.87 -13.29
N LEU A 268 17.04 -8.66 -13.23
CA LEU A 268 17.32 -7.87 -14.41
C LEU A 268 18.64 -8.32 -15.06
N ARG A 269 19.48 -9.14 -14.42
CA ARG A 269 20.84 -9.46 -14.86
C ARG A 269 21.68 -8.18 -15.03
N ALA A 270 21.58 -7.28 -14.05
CA ALA A 270 22.42 -6.10 -13.96
C ALA A 270 23.80 -6.50 -13.42
N SER A 271 24.82 -5.76 -13.85
CA SER A 271 26.19 -5.93 -13.36
C SER A 271 26.32 -5.45 -11.91
N ARG A 272 25.65 -4.34 -11.59
CA ARG A 272 25.56 -3.76 -10.24
C ARG A 272 24.16 -3.18 -10.04
N CYS A 273 23.63 -3.31 -8.83
CA CYS A 273 22.41 -2.65 -8.37
C CYS A 273 22.75 -1.98 -7.04
N ILE A 274 22.56 -0.68 -6.93
CA ILE A 274 22.76 0.06 -5.68
C ILE A 274 21.45 0.69 -5.26
N ALA A 275 21.28 0.84 -3.94
CA ALA A 275 20.18 1.61 -3.40
C ALA A 275 20.63 2.37 -2.16
N TYR A 276 20.10 3.58 -2.02
CA TYR A 276 20.46 4.49 -0.95
C TYR A 276 19.30 5.42 -0.61
N ARG A 277 19.24 5.81 0.66
CA ARG A 277 18.30 6.79 1.17
C ARG A 277 18.95 8.16 1.15
N CYS A 278 18.22 9.16 0.65
CA CYS A 278 18.67 10.54 0.66
C CYS A 278 17.49 11.49 0.53
N ASP A 279 17.68 12.74 0.97
CA ASP A 279 16.72 13.81 0.74
C ASP A 279 16.84 14.34 -0.70
N ALA A 280 15.75 14.93 -1.21
CA ALA A 280 15.71 15.50 -2.56
C ALA A 280 16.76 16.61 -2.78
N LEU A 281 17.23 17.26 -1.72
CA LEU A 281 18.24 18.33 -1.75
C LEU A 281 19.62 17.86 -1.30
N ALA A 282 19.83 16.55 -1.13
CA ALA A 282 21.10 16.01 -0.66
C ALA A 282 22.23 16.26 -1.67
N LEU A 283 23.36 16.78 -1.19
CA LEU A 283 24.54 17.05 -2.03
C LEU A 283 25.26 15.76 -2.44
N SER A 284 25.26 14.79 -1.54
CA SER A 284 25.83 13.46 -1.72
C SER A 284 25.06 12.45 -0.88
N ALA A 285 24.98 11.20 -1.34
CA ALA A 285 24.48 10.08 -0.56
C ALA A 285 25.58 9.06 -0.30
N THR A 286 25.52 8.36 0.83
CA THR A 286 26.39 7.20 1.05
C THR A 286 25.70 5.97 0.50
N ILE A 287 26.37 5.21 -0.36
CA ILE A 287 25.83 3.94 -0.88
C ILE A 287 25.81 2.93 0.26
N ALA A 288 24.63 2.67 0.80
CA ALA A 288 24.44 1.76 1.92
C ALA A 288 24.22 0.31 1.48
N HIS A 289 23.59 0.10 0.31
CA HIS A 289 23.18 -1.22 -0.15
C HIS A 289 23.59 -1.46 -1.61
N GLU A 290 24.13 -2.65 -1.87
CA GLU A 290 24.65 -3.01 -3.17
C GLU A 290 24.53 -4.51 -3.44
N PHE A 291 24.15 -4.84 -4.67
CA PHE A 291 24.40 -6.11 -5.32
C PHE A 291 25.38 -5.90 -6.48
N HIS A 292 26.35 -6.80 -6.65
CA HIS A 292 27.26 -6.77 -7.79
C HIS A 292 27.67 -8.19 -8.23
N THR A 293 27.95 -8.34 -9.53
CA THR A 293 28.49 -9.59 -10.07
C THR A 293 29.99 -9.72 -9.82
N ALA A 294 30.50 -10.95 -9.78
CA ALA A 294 31.93 -11.22 -9.57
C ALA A 294 32.81 -10.47 -10.59
N GLY A 295 33.86 -9.80 -10.09
CA GLY A 295 34.81 -9.03 -10.91
C GLY A 295 34.52 -7.52 -11.01
N ILE A 296 33.46 -7.04 -10.37
CA ILE A 296 33.12 -5.61 -10.30
C ILE A 296 33.46 -5.08 -8.90
N PRO A 297 34.17 -3.95 -8.77
CA PRO A 297 34.51 -3.39 -7.46
C PRO A 297 33.26 -2.89 -6.72
N PRO A 298 33.12 -3.12 -5.41
CA PRO A 298 31.99 -2.60 -4.65
C PRO A 298 32.08 -1.08 -4.49
N LEU A 299 30.91 -0.42 -4.48
CA LEU A 299 30.73 1.00 -4.19
C LEU A 299 30.17 1.26 -2.78
N THR A 300 29.80 0.21 -2.05
CA THR A 300 29.28 0.31 -0.68
C THR A 300 30.21 1.13 0.22
N GLY A 301 29.64 2.08 0.97
CA GLY A 301 30.35 2.99 1.87
C GLY A 301 31.04 4.18 1.20
N GLN A 302 31.03 4.29 -0.14
CA GLN A 302 31.58 5.45 -0.84
C GLN A 302 30.56 6.61 -0.89
N PRO A 303 31.02 7.87 -0.82
CA PRO A 303 30.18 9.01 -1.09
C PRO A 303 29.83 9.08 -2.58
N TRP A 304 28.53 9.12 -2.87
CA TRP A 304 27.96 9.24 -4.20
C TRP A 304 27.50 10.68 -4.43
N PRO A 305 28.18 11.46 -5.28
CA PRO A 305 27.81 12.86 -5.51
C PRO A 305 26.52 12.94 -6.32
N LEU A 306 25.55 13.68 -5.79
CA LEU A 306 24.24 13.90 -6.41
C LEU A 306 24.10 15.33 -6.96
N GLN A 307 24.78 16.29 -6.32
CA GLN A 307 24.72 17.69 -6.70
C GLN A 307 25.21 17.94 -8.14
N GLY A 308 24.40 18.61 -8.95
CA GLY A 308 24.74 18.94 -10.34
C GLY A 308 24.69 17.73 -11.28
N ASN A 309 24.10 16.61 -10.84
CA ASN A 309 23.78 15.49 -11.71
C ASN A 309 22.36 15.68 -12.29
N PRO A 310 22.23 16.03 -13.57
CA PRO A 310 20.92 16.29 -14.17
C PRO A 310 20.03 15.05 -14.24
N LEU A 311 20.60 13.84 -14.18
CA LEU A 311 19.80 12.61 -14.14
C LEU A 311 19.07 12.48 -12.81
N PHE A 312 19.75 12.77 -11.70
CA PHE A 312 19.15 12.77 -10.37
C PHE A 312 18.05 13.84 -10.28
N GLU A 313 18.37 15.07 -10.68
CA GLU A 313 17.43 16.19 -10.68
C GLU A 313 16.21 15.91 -11.56
N GLN A 314 16.41 15.30 -12.73
CA GLN A 314 15.32 14.93 -13.63
C GLN A 314 14.41 13.87 -12.99
N VAL A 315 14.96 12.77 -12.47
CA VAL A 315 14.16 11.69 -11.86
C VAL A 315 13.37 12.22 -10.66
N VAL A 316 13.98 13.06 -9.83
CA VAL A 316 13.31 13.68 -8.68
C VAL A 316 12.22 14.66 -9.13
N ALA A 317 12.41 15.40 -10.22
CA ALA A 317 11.44 16.39 -10.70
C ALA A 317 10.28 15.81 -11.53
N THR A 318 10.53 14.80 -12.36
CA THR A 318 9.51 14.20 -13.24
C THR A 318 8.83 12.98 -12.62
N HIS A 319 9.41 12.39 -11.58
CA HIS A 319 9.03 11.10 -10.99
C HIS A 319 9.15 9.91 -11.98
N ASP A 320 9.73 10.14 -13.16
CA ASP A 320 9.94 9.11 -14.18
C ASP A 320 11.35 8.55 -14.09
N SER A 321 11.49 7.25 -14.36
CA SER A 321 12.80 6.64 -14.47
C SER A 321 13.58 7.16 -15.68
N VAL A 322 14.90 7.25 -15.54
CA VAL A 322 15.79 7.71 -16.62
C VAL A 322 16.76 6.61 -16.99
N PHE A 323 16.75 6.23 -18.26
CA PHE A 323 17.63 5.20 -18.82
C PHE A 323 18.63 5.82 -19.81
N ILE A 324 19.91 5.57 -19.56
CA ILE A 324 21.03 5.91 -20.44
C ILE A 324 21.61 4.62 -21.05
N PRO A 325 21.45 4.40 -22.36
CA PRO A 325 21.97 3.20 -23.03
C PRO A 325 23.50 3.14 -23.06
N ASN A 326 24.16 4.30 -23.18
CA ASN A 326 25.61 4.36 -23.20
C ASN A 326 26.13 5.73 -22.73
N VAL A 327 26.73 5.76 -21.54
CA VAL A 327 27.24 6.98 -20.89
C VAL A 327 28.36 7.69 -21.67
N ARG A 328 29.03 7.00 -22.61
CA ARG A 328 30.12 7.58 -23.42
C ARG A 328 29.61 8.35 -24.63
N THR A 329 28.43 8.00 -25.14
CA THR A 329 27.87 8.58 -26.37
C THR A 329 26.68 9.49 -26.12
N ASP A 330 26.11 9.45 -24.91
CA ASP A 330 24.93 10.23 -24.57
C ASP A 330 25.25 11.73 -24.47
N ARG A 331 24.41 12.56 -25.08
CA ARG A 331 24.55 14.02 -25.10
C ARG A 331 23.89 14.70 -23.90
N GLN A 332 23.03 14.00 -23.16
CA GLN A 332 22.30 14.53 -22.01
C GLN A 332 23.17 14.56 -20.74
N LEU A 333 24.27 13.81 -20.72
CA LEU A 333 25.19 13.71 -19.59
C LEU A 333 26.27 14.82 -19.61
N PRO A 334 26.43 15.60 -18.53
CA PRO A 334 27.55 16.51 -18.37
C PRO A 334 28.89 15.77 -18.37
N ALA A 335 29.93 16.40 -18.91
CA ALA A 335 31.26 15.78 -19.04
C ALA A 335 31.86 15.30 -17.71
N GLY A 336 31.53 15.95 -16.58
CA GLY A 336 31.96 15.52 -15.24
C GLY A 336 31.31 14.20 -14.81
N VAL A 337 29.98 14.12 -14.93
CA VAL A 337 29.19 12.92 -14.57
C VAL A 337 29.55 11.74 -15.49
N ALA A 338 29.70 11.98 -16.79
CA ALA A 338 30.12 10.95 -17.73
C ALA A 338 31.52 10.39 -17.41
N LYS A 339 32.49 11.26 -17.06
CA LYS A 339 33.84 10.82 -16.64
C LYS A 339 33.80 9.98 -15.37
N GLN A 340 33.00 10.37 -14.39
CA GLN A 340 32.83 9.61 -13.15
C GLN A 340 32.19 8.24 -13.41
N ALA A 341 31.12 8.19 -14.21
CA ALA A 341 30.46 6.94 -14.57
C ALA A 341 31.44 5.98 -15.27
N VAL A 342 32.24 6.49 -16.22
CA VAL A 342 33.26 5.71 -16.93
C VAL A 342 34.38 5.25 -15.98
N ALA A 343 34.81 6.08 -15.03
CA ALA A 343 35.80 5.71 -14.02
C ALA A 343 35.32 4.56 -13.12
N GLN A 344 34.01 4.50 -12.85
CA GLN A 344 33.37 3.42 -12.10
C GLN A 344 32.97 2.21 -12.96
N GLY A 345 33.37 2.21 -14.24
CA GLY A 345 33.12 1.13 -15.18
C GLY A 345 31.70 1.07 -15.72
N ILE A 346 30.86 2.08 -15.49
CA ILE A 346 29.45 2.09 -15.92
C ILE A 346 29.39 2.34 -17.43
N VAL A 347 28.66 1.48 -18.15
CA VAL A 347 28.39 1.61 -19.59
C VAL A 347 26.94 2.03 -19.81
N ALA A 348 25.98 1.27 -19.28
CA ALA A 348 24.56 1.61 -19.30
C ALA A 348 24.06 1.84 -17.87
N TRP A 349 23.08 2.73 -17.71
CA TRP A 349 22.66 3.22 -16.41
C TRP A 349 21.15 3.45 -16.39
N LEU A 350 20.46 2.84 -15.43
CA LEU A 350 19.04 3.08 -15.17
C LEU A 350 18.89 3.66 -13.75
N TRP A 351 18.18 4.78 -13.67
CA TRP A 351 17.83 5.47 -12.43
C TRP A 351 16.35 5.29 -12.13
N VAL A 352 16.03 4.88 -10.91
CA VAL A 352 14.65 4.68 -10.45
C VAL A 352 14.52 5.25 -9.05
N ALA A 353 13.68 6.28 -8.90
CA ALA A 353 13.43 6.85 -7.57
C ALA A 353 12.47 6.00 -6.75
N ILE A 354 12.69 6.03 -5.44
CA ILE A 354 11.82 5.45 -4.44
C ILE A 354 10.95 6.58 -3.91
N PHE A 355 9.67 6.55 -4.26
CA PHE A 355 8.66 7.48 -3.79
C PHE A 355 7.61 6.78 -2.95
N TYR A 356 7.04 7.53 -2.01
CA TYR A 356 5.75 7.23 -1.43
C TYR A 356 4.87 8.47 -1.56
N GLN A 357 3.80 8.37 -2.35
CA GLN A 357 3.03 9.54 -2.79
C GLN A 357 3.99 10.56 -3.43
N ASP A 358 4.09 11.78 -2.90
CA ASP A 358 4.99 12.83 -3.40
C ASP A 358 6.28 12.98 -2.56
N ARG A 359 6.49 12.09 -1.57
CA ARG A 359 7.70 12.10 -0.73
C ARG A 359 8.78 11.25 -1.37
N PHE A 360 9.89 11.88 -1.76
CA PHE A 360 11.11 11.21 -2.18
C PHE A 360 11.80 10.55 -0.97
N LEU A 361 12.16 9.27 -1.09
CA LEU A 361 12.75 8.48 0.00
C LEU A 361 14.17 7.99 -0.31
N GLY A 362 14.55 7.97 -1.58
CA GLY A 362 15.83 7.45 -2.03
C GLY A 362 15.83 7.04 -3.49
N MET A 363 16.88 6.34 -3.90
CA MET A 363 17.12 5.96 -5.28
C MET A 363 17.57 4.51 -5.37
N ILE A 364 17.17 3.84 -6.45
CA ILE A 364 17.72 2.59 -6.94
C ILE A 364 18.40 2.87 -8.26
N GLU A 365 19.65 2.42 -8.40
CA GLU A 365 20.37 2.53 -9.66
C GLU A 365 20.87 1.16 -10.13
N LEU A 366 20.66 0.87 -11.40
CA LEU A 366 21.10 -0.35 -12.05
C LEU A 366 22.17 -0.01 -13.08
N HIS A 367 23.35 -0.61 -12.93
CA HIS A 367 24.50 -0.38 -13.81
C HIS A 367 24.80 -1.63 -14.63
N GLN A 368 25.19 -1.41 -15.88
CA GLN A 368 25.84 -2.43 -16.70
C GLN A 368 27.30 -2.05 -16.91
N CYS A 369 28.22 -2.90 -16.47
CA CYS A 369 29.66 -2.58 -16.46
C CYS A 369 30.46 -3.37 -17.51
N GLN A 370 29.82 -4.33 -18.19
CA GLN A 370 30.45 -5.18 -19.20
C GLN A 370 30.19 -4.64 -20.61
N THR A 371 31.06 -5.00 -21.56
CA THR A 371 31.15 -4.43 -22.92
C THR A 371 30.02 -4.83 -23.87
N GLU A 372 29.13 -5.74 -23.47
CA GLU A 372 27.95 -6.08 -24.26
C GLU A 372 26.92 -4.94 -24.19
N GLN A 373 26.50 -4.42 -25.35
CA GLN A 373 25.40 -3.45 -25.45
C GLN A 373 24.10 -4.11 -25.04
N LYS A 374 23.84 -4.13 -23.73
CA LYS A 374 22.54 -4.52 -23.20
C LYS A 374 21.64 -3.30 -23.15
N THR A 375 20.54 -3.34 -23.88
CA THR A 375 19.45 -2.36 -23.77
C THR A 375 18.43 -2.86 -22.77
N TRP A 376 18.17 -2.10 -21.70
CA TRP A 376 17.03 -2.36 -20.84
C TRP A 376 15.75 -2.20 -21.65
N THR A 377 14.89 -3.22 -21.61
CA THR A 377 13.60 -3.16 -22.26
C THR A 377 12.63 -2.30 -21.44
N ALA A 378 11.56 -1.82 -22.07
CA ALA A 378 10.49 -1.13 -21.33
C ALA A 378 9.91 -2.02 -20.20
N GLU A 379 9.95 -3.34 -20.39
CA GLU A 379 9.51 -4.30 -19.37
C GLU A 379 10.44 -4.32 -18.15
N ASP A 380 11.76 -4.24 -18.35
CA ASP A 380 12.76 -4.20 -17.27
C ASP A 380 12.61 -2.95 -16.42
N VAL A 381 12.43 -1.80 -17.08
CA VAL A 381 12.22 -0.51 -16.42
C VAL A 381 10.96 -0.54 -15.56
N ALA A 382 9.84 -1.00 -16.13
CA ALA A 382 8.58 -1.10 -15.40
C ALA A 382 8.64 -2.10 -14.23
N LEU A 383 9.51 -3.11 -14.27
CA LEU A 383 9.73 -4.01 -13.14
C LEU A 383 10.48 -3.29 -12.01
N ALA A 384 11.54 -2.56 -12.33
CA ALA A 384 12.31 -1.79 -11.36
C ALA A 384 11.45 -0.69 -10.69
N GLU A 385 10.66 0.04 -11.45
CA GLU A 385 9.71 1.05 -10.94
C GLU A 385 8.67 0.45 -9.99
N ALA A 386 8.11 -0.72 -10.34
CA ALA A 386 7.15 -1.42 -9.49
C ALA A 386 7.78 -1.85 -8.16
N ILE A 387 9.03 -2.34 -8.16
CA ILE A 387 9.74 -2.67 -6.92
C ILE A 387 10.08 -1.41 -6.12
N ALA A 388 10.55 -0.33 -6.76
CA ALA A 388 10.83 0.93 -6.08
C ALA A 388 9.57 1.49 -5.40
N THR A 389 8.41 1.41 -6.08
CA THR A 389 7.12 1.81 -5.51
C THR A 389 6.77 0.97 -4.28
N GLN A 390 6.92 -0.37 -4.37
CA GLN A 390 6.64 -1.25 -3.23
C GLN A 390 7.61 -1.03 -2.06
N LEU A 391 8.87 -0.75 -2.37
CA LEU A 391 9.88 -0.43 -1.37
C LEU A 391 9.57 0.89 -0.66
N GLY A 392 9.09 1.90 -1.38
CA GLY A 392 8.63 3.16 -0.78
C GLY A 392 7.49 2.97 0.21
N VAL A 393 6.50 2.12 -0.14
CA VAL A 393 5.42 1.74 0.78
C VAL A 393 5.96 1.03 2.02
N ALA A 394 6.86 0.06 1.84
CA ALA A 394 7.42 -0.71 2.95
C ALA A 394 8.28 0.14 3.90
N LEU A 395 9.08 1.06 3.37
CA LEU A 395 9.90 1.98 4.16
C LEU A 395 9.06 2.90 5.04
N ILE A 396 7.98 3.48 4.48
CA ILE A 396 7.07 4.34 5.26
C ILE A 396 6.31 3.53 6.31
N GLN A 397 5.94 2.29 5.99
CA GLN A 397 5.31 1.39 6.95
C GLN A 397 6.24 1.07 8.13
N ALA A 398 7.54 0.82 7.87
CA ALA A 398 8.53 0.62 8.91
C ALA A 398 8.75 1.87 9.78
N GLU A 399 8.89 3.05 9.17
CA GLU A 399 9.01 4.33 9.87
C GLU A 399 7.79 4.58 10.77
N ALA A 400 6.58 4.35 10.26
CA ALA A 400 5.35 4.50 11.02
C ALA A 400 5.26 3.51 12.19
N TYR A 401 5.68 2.26 12.00
CA TYR A 401 5.67 1.25 13.06
C TYR A 401 6.64 1.60 14.19
N ALA A 402 7.87 2.00 13.87
CA ALA A 402 8.86 2.42 14.85
C ALA A 402 8.38 3.64 15.67
N ASN A 403 7.80 4.64 15.00
CA ASN A 403 7.24 5.82 15.67
C ASN A 403 6.06 5.46 16.60
N LEU A 404 5.21 4.50 16.19
CA LEU A 404 4.10 4.02 17.02
C LEU A 404 4.61 3.27 18.26
N GLU A 405 5.65 2.46 18.11
CA GLU A 405 6.26 1.72 19.22
C GLU A 405 6.88 2.68 20.25
N GLU A 406 7.66 3.67 19.79
CA GLU A 406 8.24 4.70 20.65
C GLU A 406 7.14 5.50 21.40
N LEU A 407 6.10 5.93 20.70
CA LEU A 407 5.00 6.66 21.32
C LEU A 407 4.26 5.81 22.36
N ASN A 408 4.08 4.51 22.09
CA ASN A 408 3.43 3.60 23.01
C ASN A 408 4.27 3.37 24.28
N GLU A 409 5.61 3.27 24.14
CA GLU A 409 6.51 3.20 25.29
C GLU A 409 6.45 4.47 26.15
N GLN A 410 6.45 5.65 25.52
CA GLN A 410 6.30 6.93 26.20
C GLN A 410 4.96 7.03 26.95
N LEU A 411 3.86 6.60 26.31
CA LEU A 411 2.54 6.54 26.94
C LEU A 411 2.53 5.59 28.13
N ALA A 412 3.06 4.38 27.99
CA ALA A 412 3.14 3.41 29.07
C ALA A 412 3.98 3.92 30.26
N ALA A 413 5.08 4.63 29.99
CA ALA A 413 5.89 5.26 31.03
C ALA A 413 5.12 6.37 31.78
N LEU A 414 4.34 7.17 31.05
CA LEU A 414 3.47 8.21 31.62
C LEU A 414 2.33 7.60 32.46
N GLU A 415 1.69 6.55 31.97
CA GLU A 415 0.64 5.83 32.70
C GLU A 415 1.16 5.21 34.00
N ARG A 416 2.35 4.62 33.98
CA ARG A 416 3.02 4.11 35.20
C ARG A 416 3.27 5.23 36.20
N THR A 417 3.83 6.36 35.74
CA THR A 417 4.06 7.54 36.58
C THR A 417 2.76 8.05 37.20
N ARG A 418 1.69 8.19 36.39
CA ARG A 418 0.36 8.60 36.87
C ARG A 418 -0.21 7.62 37.90
N SER A 419 -0.11 6.32 37.64
CA SER A 419 -0.63 5.28 38.54
C SER A 419 0.11 5.28 39.88
N ASN A 420 1.44 5.43 39.86
CA ASN A 420 2.25 5.58 41.06
C ASN A 420 1.83 6.81 41.88
N LEU A 421 1.58 7.95 41.24
CA LEU A 421 1.11 9.15 41.93
C LEU A 421 -0.25 8.94 42.59
N VAL A 422 -1.20 8.30 41.91
CA VAL A 422 -2.52 7.99 42.50
C VAL A 422 -2.38 7.04 43.69
N ALA A 423 -1.54 6.00 43.58
CA ALA A 423 -1.31 5.06 44.66
C ALA A 423 -0.67 5.73 45.88
N ILE A 424 0.36 6.55 45.70
CA ILE A 424 1.05 7.26 46.78
C ILE A 424 0.12 8.29 47.43
N THR A 425 -0.61 9.08 46.63
CA THR A 425 -1.59 10.06 47.14
C THR A 425 -2.65 9.36 47.99
N GLY A 426 -3.17 8.23 47.52
CA GLY A 426 -4.14 7.43 48.26
C GLY A 426 -3.59 6.93 49.60
N HIS A 427 -2.33 6.51 49.65
CA HIS A 427 -1.68 6.07 50.88
C HIS A 427 -1.46 7.22 51.89
N GLU A 428 -0.96 8.35 51.41
CA GLU A 428 -0.67 9.52 52.26
C GLU A 428 -1.93 10.21 52.78
N LEU A 429 -3.07 10.09 52.08
CA LEU A 429 -4.37 10.53 52.60
C LEU A 429 -5.02 9.52 53.56
N ARG A 430 -4.87 8.21 53.30
CA ARG A 430 -5.48 7.17 54.14
C ARG A 430 -4.91 7.16 55.55
N THR A 431 -3.61 7.34 55.71
CA THR A 431 -2.95 7.27 57.03
C THR A 431 -3.53 8.28 58.04
N PRO A 432 -3.51 9.62 57.79
CA PRO A 432 -4.05 10.58 58.74
C PRO A 432 -5.56 10.42 58.94
N LEU A 433 -6.29 10.03 57.88
CA LEU A 433 -7.73 9.77 57.99
C LEU A 433 -8.03 8.61 58.96
N SER A 434 -7.26 7.52 58.89
CA SER A 434 -7.39 6.40 59.82
C SER A 434 -7.05 6.81 61.26
N THR A 435 -5.99 7.60 61.48
CA THR A 435 -5.66 8.11 62.82
C THR A 435 -6.77 8.97 63.39
N ILE A 436 -7.28 9.93 62.60
CA ILE A 436 -8.40 10.81 63.00
C ILE A 436 -9.61 9.96 63.37
N GLN A 437 -9.96 8.98 62.55
CA GLN A 437 -11.10 8.10 62.80
C GLN A 437 -10.94 7.33 64.12
N VAL A 438 -9.79 6.70 64.35
CA VAL A 438 -9.52 5.97 65.61
C VAL A 438 -9.58 6.89 66.82
N CYS A 439 -8.95 8.08 66.75
CA CYS A 439 -9.01 9.06 67.84
C CYS A 439 -10.46 9.48 68.15
N LEU A 440 -11.27 9.77 67.13
CA LEU A 440 -12.65 10.19 67.31
C LEU A 440 -13.55 9.04 67.81
N GLU A 441 -13.35 7.81 67.32
CA GLU A 441 -14.09 6.62 67.76
C GLU A 441 -13.79 6.28 69.22
N SER A 442 -12.52 6.35 69.65
CA SER A 442 -12.14 6.14 71.05
C SER A 442 -12.70 7.23 71.96
N LEU A 443 -12.66 8.50 71.54
CA LEU A 443 -13.26 9.61 72.28
C LEU A 443 -14.78 9.46 72.44
N ALA A 444 -15.46 8.88 71.45
CA ALA A 444 -16.90 8.64 71.50
C ALA A 444 -17.28 7.40 72.32
N SER A 445 -16.46 6.36 72.29
CA SER A 445 -16.77 5.06 72.91
C SER A 445 -16.37 4.95 74.38
N GLU A 446 -15.40 5.74 74.84
CA GLU A 446 -14.85 5.69 76.21
C GLU A 446 -15.01 7.03 76.95
N PRO A 447 -16.21 7.35 77.49
CA PRO A 447 -16.46 8.62 78.18
C PRO A 447 -15.65 8.80 79.49
N ASP A 448 -15.23 7.70 80.12
CA ASP A 448 -14.46 7.70 81.36
C ASP A 448 -12.93 7.86 81.15
N MET A 449 -12.49 8.15 79.92
CA MET A 449 -11.07 8.32 79.57
C MET A 449 -10.38 9.43 80.38
N PRO A 450 -9.13 9.21 80.87
CA PRO A 450 -8.34 10.24 81.54
C PRO A 450 -8.21 11.54 80.72
N ALA A 451 -8.27 12.69 81.37
CA ALA A 451 -8.24 13.99 80.69
C ALA A 451 -6.98 14.22 79.85
N GLU A 452 -5.83 13.70 80.30
CA GLU A 452 -4.56 13.77 79.57
C GLU A 452 -4.61 12.99 78.25
N LEU A 453 -5.11 11.74 78.28
CA LEU A 453 -5.24 10.91 77.08
C LEU A 453 -6.26 11.48 76.10
N ARG A 454 -7.37 12.03 76.61
CA ARG A 454 -8.39 12.73 75.83
C ARG A 454 -7.81 13.93 75.08
N GLN A 455 -6.99 14.72 75.77
CA GLN A 455 -6.33 15.88 75.17
C GLN A 455 -5.33 15.46 74.09
N VAL A 456 -4.57 14.38 74.31
CA VAL A 456 -3.65 13.81 73.32
C VAL A 456 -4.39 13.32 72.08
N MET A 457 -5.52 12.63 72.21
CA MET A 457 -6.31 12.17 71.06
C MET A 457 -6.89 13.35 70.26
N LEU A 458 -7.40 14.37 70.96
CA LEU A 458 -7.93 15.57 70.30
C LEU A 458 -6.83 16.35 69.58
N SER A 459 -5.66 16.53 70.20
CA SER A 459 -4.53 17.19 69.54
C SER A 459 -4.03 16.39 68.34
N THR A 460 -3.94 15.07 68.46
CA THR A 460 -3.52 14.18 67.35
C THR A 460 -4.49 14.30 66.17
N ALA A 461 -5.81 14.26 66.41
CA ALA A 461 -6.79 14.40 65.33
C ALA A 461 -6.74 15.79 64.65
N LEU A 462 -6.54 16.86 65.43
CA LEU A 462 -6.40 18.22 64.89
C LEU A 462 -5.11 18.38 64.06
N GLU A 463 -4.00 17.82 64.54
CA GLU A 463 -2.71 17.84 63.83
C GLU A 463 -2.78 17.06 62.51
N ASP A 464 -3.37 15.87 62.51
CA ASP A 464 -3.54 15.07 61.28
C ASP A 464 -4.56 15.71 60.32
N GLY A 465 -5.59 16.39 60.83
CA GLY A 465 -6.53 17.17 60.00
C GLY A 465 -5.85 18.34 59.29
N GLU A 466 -5.02 19.09 60.01
CA GLU A 466 -4.22 20.18 59.45
C GLU A 466 -3.17 19.67 58.45
N ARG A 467 -2.54 18.52 58.74
CA ARG A 467 -1.63 17.84 57.81
C ARG A 467 -2.34 17.46 56.51
N MET A 468 -3.54 16.88 56.60
CA MET A 468 -4.34 16.52 55.43
C MET A 468 -4.72 17.75 54.59
N ARG A 469 -5.09 18.86 55.25
CA ARG A 469 -5.37 20.14 54.59
C ARG A 469 -4.15 20.64 53.81
N LYS A 470 -2.95 20.60 54.41
CA LYS A 470 -1.69 21.00 53.73
C LYS A 470 -1.35 20.08 52.56
N LEU A 471 -1.54 18.76 52.71
CA LEU A 471 -1.36 17.78 51.62
C LEU A 471 -2.27 18.08 50.41
N ILE A 472 -3.56 18.31 50.65
CA ILE A 472 -4.53 18.62 49.60
C ILE A 472 -4.17 19.94 48.92
N GLN A 473 -3.80 20.96 49.70
CA GLN A 473 -3.39 22.25 49.15
C GLN A 473 -2.13 22.13 48.28
N ASP A 474 -1.07 21.48 48.78
CA ASP A 474 0.17 21.26 48.03
C ASP A 474 -0.10 20.46 46.74
N PHE A 475 -1.01 19.48 46.77
CA PHE A 475 -1.41 18.71 45.59
C PHE A 475 -2.15 19.56 44.55
N LEU A 476 -3.10 20.40 44.99
CA LEU A 476 -3.81 21.32 44.10
C LEU A 476 -2.85 22.33 43.47
N THR A 477 -1.94 22.90 44.26
CA THR A 477 -0.89 23.81 43.79
C THR A 477 -0.04 23.15 42.71
N LEU A 478 0.46 21.94 42.96
CA LEU A 478 1.27 21.19 41.99
C LEU A 478 0.49 20.88 40.70
N SER A 479 -0.78 20.47 40.84
CA SER A 479 -1.65 20.20 39.67
C SER A 479 -1.89 21.44 38.82
N GLN A 480 -2.03 22.62 39.43
CA GLN A 480 -2.17 23.89 38.72
C GLN A 480 -0.88 24.29 37.99
N LEU A 481 0.29 24.08 38.61
CA LEU A 481 1.61 24.32 37.99
C LEU A 481 1.86 23.42 36.78
N GLU A 482 1.51 22.14 36.88
CA GLU A 482 1.71 21.15 35.81
C GLU A 482 0.73 21.34 34.65
N SER A 483 -0.53 21.70 34.95
CA SER A 483 -1.53 21.96 33.91
C SER A 483 -1.32 23.26 33.14
N GLY A 484 -0.35 24.10 33.56
CA GLY A 484 -0.07 25.38 32.93
C GLY A 484 -1.21 26.39 33.05
N ARG A 485 -2.14 26.20 34.01
CA ARG A 485 -3.34 27.03 34.18
C ARG A 485 -3.10 28.26 35.06
N ILE A 486 -1.92 28.39 35.65
CA ILE A 486 -1.54 29.54 36.46
C ILE A 486 -1.23 30.73 35.55
N GLN A 487 -1.87 31.85 35.83
CA GLN A 487 -1.50 33.14 35.26
C GLN A 487 -0.34 33.71 36.10
N TRP A 488 0.81 33.89 35.47
CA TRP A 488 2.02 34.40 36.11
C TRP A 488 2.08 35.91 35.97
N HIS A 489 2.38 36.60 37.06
CA HIS A 489 2.61 38.04 37.08
C HIS A 489 4.09 38.29 37.26
N ILE A 490 4.86 38.11 36.19
CA ILE A 490 6.31 38.32 36.20
C ILE A 490 6.58 39.82 36.16
N GLU A 491 7.19 40.35 37.21
CA GLU A 491 7.56 41.76 37.32
C GLU A 491 8.94 41.92 38.00
N PRO A 492 9.62 43.08 37.84
CA PRO A 492 10.83 43.38 38.60
C PRO A 492 10.50 43.51 40.09
N ILE A 493 10.99 42.58 40.92
CA ILE A 493 10.74 42.54 42.36
C ILE A 493 12.03 42.72 43.17
N SER A 494 11.89 43.34 44.34
CA SER A 494 12.98 43.48 45.32
C SER A 494 13.22 42.16 46.04
N LEU A 495 14.40 41.57 45.83
CA LEU A 495 14.82 40.34 46.52
C LEU A 495 14.79 40.48 48.05
N GLU A 496 15.22 41.64 48.56
CA GLU A 496 15.27 41.90 50.00
C GLU A 496 13.87 41.84 50.63
N GLU A 497 12.89 42.50 50.00
CA GLU A 497 11.50 42.52 50.49
C GLU A 497 10.90 41.12 50.49
N CYS A 498 11.11 40.35 49.41
CA CYS A 498 10.58 38.99 49.33
C CYS A 498 11.24 38.03 50.34
N ILE A 499 12.54 38.19 50.62
CA ILE A 499 13.25 37.42 51.65
C ILE A 499 12.70 37.76 53.05
N GLU A 500 12.52 39.04 53.36
CA GLU A 500 11.95 39.47 54.66
C GLU A 500 10.49 39.01 54.82
N LEU A 501 9.68 39.07 53.76
CA LEU A 501 8.32 38.52 53.77
C LEU A 501 8.33 37.01 54.04
N GLY A 502 9.18 36.24 53.35
CA GLY A 502 9.37 34.81 53.59
C GLY A 502 9.76 34.50 55.05
N LEU A 503 10.76 35.21 55.58
CA LEU A 503 11.20 35.07 56.97
C LEU A 503 10.11 35.42 57.98
N SER A 504 9.35 36.50 57.74
CA SER A 504 8.24 36.91 58.61
C SER A 504 7.13 35.85 58.64
N ASN A 505 6.80 35.27 57.48
CA ASN A 505 5.82 34.21 57.34
C ASN A 505 6.27 32.94 58.09
N THR A 506 7.52 32.53 57.94
CA THR A 506 8.07 31.37 58.67
C THR A 506 8.04 31.59 60.18
N ARG A 507 8.40 32.79 60.68
CA ARG A 507 8.35 33.12 62.11
C ARG A 507 6.92 33.05 62.66
N SER A 508 5.93 33.57 61.92
CA SER A 508 4.51 33.50 62.29
C SER A 508 4.02 32.04 62.38
N GLN A 509 4.31 31.23 61.36
CA GLN A 509 3.87 29.84 61.29
C GLN A 509 4.49 28.96 62.39
N GLN A 510 5.68 29.31 62.86
CA GLN A 510 6.43 28.54 63.85
C GLN A 510 6.44 29.16 65.26
N ALA A 511 5.56 30.14 65.54
CA ALA A 511 5.49 30.83 66.84
C ALA A 511 5.33 29.91 68.07
N LYS A 512 4.88 28.66 67.87
CA LYS A 512 4.70 27.63 68.92
C LYS A 512 5.91 26.67 69.08
N ARG A 513 6.93 26.75 68.23
CA ARG A 513 8.11 25.86 68.22
C ARG A 513 9.39 26.64 68.52
N LYS A 514 10.41 25.97 69.08
CA LYS A 514 11.77 26.53 69.16
C LYS A 514 12.40 26.45 67.76
N ILE A 515 12.68 27.59 67.15
CA ILE A 515 13.22 27.71 65.79
C ILE A 515 14.75 27.86 65.89
N PRO A 516 15.54 27.29 64.97
CA PRO A 516 16.97 27.54 64.83
C PRO A 516 17.32 29.02 64.66
N THR A 517 18.59 29.36 64.89
CA THR A 517 19.07 30.75 64.72
C THR A 517 19.07 31.14 63.25
N LEU A 518 18.31 32.17 62.89
CA LEU A 518 18.28 32.72 61.53
C LEU A 518 19.42 33.71 61.33
N VAL A 519 20.39 33.35 60.49
CA VAL A 519 21.54 34.18 60.13
C VAL A 519 21.24 34.90 58.82
N ARG A 520 21.24 36.24 58.86
CA ARG A 520 21.04 37.06 57.67
C ARG A 520 22.34 37.16 56.89
N GLY A 521 22.27 36.94 55.57
CA GLY A 521 23.38 37.24 54.67
C GLY A 521 23.56 38.75 54.47
N ASN A 522 24.58 39.14 53.73
CA ASN A 522 24.71 40.54 53.30
C ASN A 522 23.71 40.80 52.15
N TRP A 523 22.63 41.52 52.45
CA TRP A 523 21.56 41.82 51.50
C TRP A 523 21.54 43.30 51.07
N GLN A 524 22.62 44.04 51.36
CA GLN A 524 22.75 45.42 50.90
C GLN A 524 22.95 45.47 49.38
N ASP A 525 22.19 46.34 48.72
CA ASP A 525 22.26 46.63 47.28
C ASP A 525 22.03 45.40 46.36
N LEU A 526 21.10 44.51 46.73
CA LEU A 526 20.71 43.41 45.85
C LEU A 526 19.97 43.92 44.60
N PRO A 527 20.30 43.42 43.40
CA PRO A 527 19.61 43.80 42.17
C PRO A 527 18.16 43.27 42.15
N MET A 528 17.31 43.95 41.39
CA MET A 528 15.95 43.48 41.11
C MET A 528 15.99 42.18 40.29
N VAL A 529 15.01 41.30 40.51
CA VAL A 529 14.85 40.05 39.73
C VAL A 529 13.50 40.02 39.03
N LEU A 530 13.42 39.31 37.90
CA LEU A 530 12.18 39.08 37.17
C LEU A 530 11.53 37.79 37.68
N ALA A 531 10.53 37.93 38.54
CA ALA A 531 9.77 36.81 39.08
C ALA A 531 8.36 37.24 39.48
N ASP A 532 7.54 36.26 39.83
CA ASP A 532 6.25 36.52 40.48
C ASP A 532 6.47 36.49 42.00
N GLY A 533 6.16 37.62 42.66
CA GLY A 533 6.45 37.82 44.08
C GLY A 533 5.76 36.82 45.00
N GLU A 534 4.52 36.40 44.68
CA GLU A 534 3.78 35.43 45.50
C GLU A 534 4.45 34.06 45.44
N TRP A 535 4.79 33.61 44.23
CA TRP A 535 5.46 32.32 44.02
C TRP A 535 6.90 32.31 44.55
N PHE A 536 7.59 33.45 44.51
CA PHE A 536 8.91 33.59 45.14
C PHE A 536 8.84 33.41 46.66
N VAL A 537 7.89 34.09 47.31
CA VAL A 537 7.68 33.93 48.75
C VAL A 537 7.29 32.48 49.07
N GLU A 538 6.47 31.83 48.23
CA GLU A 538 6.11 30.41 48.41
C GLU A 538 7.33 29.48 48.36
N VAL A 539 8.23 29.66 47.38
CA VAL A 539 9.50 28.90 47.29
C VAL A 539 10.32 29.07 48.57
N LEU A 540 10.51 30.31 49.02
CA LEU A 540 11.26 30.59 50.24
C LEU A 540 10.61 29.97 51.47
N VAL A 541 9.29 30.11 51.63
CA VAL A 541 8.56 29.53 52.76
C VAL A 541 8.70 28.01 52.77
N LYS A 542 8.64 27.34 51.61
CA LYS A 542 8.82 25.89 51.51
C LYS A 542 10.24 25.45 51.86
N LEU A 543 11.27 26.15 51.38
CA LEU A 543 12.67 25.87 51.70
C LEU A 543 12.99 26.15 53.18
N LEU A 544 12.46 27.23 53.74
CA LEU A 544 12.63 27.57 55.16
C LEU A 544 11.86 26.62 56.08
N ASP A 545 10.65 26.20 55.71
CA ASP A 545 9.89 25.15 56.42
C ASP A 545 10.70 23.84 56.44
N ASN A 546 11.35 23.50 55.32
CA ASN A 546 12.25 22.33 55.24
C ASN A 546 13.45 22.47 56.18
N ALA A 547 14.18 23.60 56.10
CA ALA A 547 15.34 23.87 56.94
C ALA A 547 15.00 23.85 58.43
N CYS A 548 13.88 24.47 58.84
CA CYS A 548 13.44 24.48 60.24
C CYS A 548 13.00 23.12 60.76
N LYS A 549 12.44 22.25 59.91
CA LYS A 549 12.01 20.90 60.30
C LYS A 549 13.19 19.98 60.58
N PHE A 550 14.28 20.14 59.84
CA PHE A 550 15.40 19.22 59.84
C PHE A 550 16.65 19.77 60.55
N THR A 551 16.58 20.98 61.08
CA THR A 551 17.63 21.60 61.91
C THR A 551 17.23 21.60 63.38
N PRO A 552 18.10 21.14 64.28
CA PRO A 552 17.82 21.20 65.72
C PRO A 552 17.76 22.66 66.21
N PRO A 553 17.10 22.95 67.34
CA PRO A 553 16.94 24.31 67.86
C PRO A 553 18.26 25.06 68.10
N GLU A 554 19.35 24.34 68.37
CA GLU A 554 20.69 24.89 68.58
C GLU A 554 21.43 25.19 67.26
N GLY A 555 20.89 24.74 66.13
CA GLY A 555 21.47 24.95 64.81
C GLY A 555 21.20 26.35 64.24
N SER A 556 21.63 26.54 63.00
CA SER A 556 21.45 27.79 62.27
C SER A 556 20.97 27.57 60.84
N ILE A 557 20.21 28.54 60.34
CA ILE A 557 19.75 28.61 58.94
C ILE A 557 20.21 29.95 58.39
N SER A 558 20.85 29.95 57.24
CA SER A 558 21.37 31.14 56.57
C SER A 558 20.82 31.27 55.16
N ILE A 559 20.53 32.50 54.74
CA ILE A 559 20.10 32.82 53.38
C ILE A 559 21.13 33.77 52.76
N THR A 560 21.75 33.34 51.67
CA THR A 560 22.68 34.17 50.90
C THR A 560 22.18 34.30 49.47
N ALA A 561 22.56 35.39 48.82
CA ALA A 561 22.17 35.69 47.46
C ALA A 561 23.40 36.26 46.73
N GLN A 562 23.76 35.69 45.58
CA GLN A 562 24.93 36.10 44.80
C GLN A 562 24.59 36.08 43.29
N PRO A 563 25.01 37.10 42.52
CA PRO A 563 24.84 37.08 41.07
C PRO A 563 25.75 36.02 40.44
N ASN A 564 25.25 35.35 39.42
CA ASN A 564 25.97 34.38 38.61
C ASN A 564 26.36 35.00 37.25
N ALA A 565 27.38 34.47 36.60
CA ALA A 565 27.92 34.96 35.33
C ALA A 565 26.91 34.94 34.16
N ALA A 566 25.77 34.28 34.31
CA ALA A 566 24.75 34.08 33.28
C ALA A 566 23.54 35.04 33.37
N GLN A 567 23.68 36.25 33.94
CA GLN A 567 22.56 37.18 34.20
C GLN A 567 21.45 36.58 35.10
N MET A 568 21.84 35.69 36.01
CA MET A 568 20.95 35.05 36.97
C MET A 568 21.39 35.37 38.38
N MET A 569 20.45 35.55 39.30
CA MET A 569 20.70 35.58 40.74
C MET A 569 20.65 34.17 41.31
N CYS A 570 21.68 33.74 42.04
CA CYS A 570 21.71 32.48 42.79
C CYS A 570 21.39 32.76 44.27
N LEU A 571 20.31 32.17 44.77
CA LEU A 571 19.95 32.17 46.19
C LEU A 571 20.29 30.83 46.82
N THR A 572 20.84 30.86 48.02
CA THR A 572 21.19 29.67 48.80
C THR A 572 20.54 29.72 50.17
N VAL A 573 19.77 28.68 50.49
CA VAL A 573 19.23 28.42 51.83
C VAL A 573 20.06 27.29 52.45
N ALA A 574 20.93 27.62 53.39
CA ALA A 574 21.84 26.67 54.02
C ALA A 574 21.45 26.43 55.48
N ASP A 575 21.39 25.17 55.89
CA ASP A 575 21.03 24.73 57.23
C ASP A 575 22.11 23.82 57.83
N THR A 576 22.19 23.81 59.17
CA THR A 576 23.12 22.93 59.92
C THR A 576 22.42 21.69 60.47
N GLY A 577 21.43 21.17 59.75
CA GLY A 577 20.60 20.04 60.16
C GLY A 577 21.20 18.67 59.86
N ARG A 578 20.32 17.66 59.78
CA ARG A 578 20.65 16.23 59.60
C ARG A 578 21.43 15.87 58.34
N GLY A 579 21.54 16.79 57.38
CA GLY A 579 22.19 16.55 56.10
C GLY A 579 21.47 15.54 55.18
N ILE A 580 21.91 15.51 53.92
CA ILE A 580 21.38 14.62 52.87
C ILE A 580 22.52 13.73 52.37
N GLU A 581 22.25 12.44 52.15
CA GLU A 581 23.23 11.53 51.54
C GLU A 581 23.49 11.92 50.06
N PRO A 582 24.75 11.87 49.56
CA PRO A 582 25.08 12.29 48.20
C PRO A 582 24.24 11.62 47.11
N ASN A 583 23.91 10.34 47.29
CA ASN A 583 23.09 9.56 46.34
C ASN A 583 21.62 10.01 46.29
N ARG A 584 21.20 10.89 47.20
CA ARG A 584 19.81 11.33 47.37
C ARG A 584 19.57 12.80 47.01
N LEU A 585 20.63 13.56 46.74
CA LEU A 585 20.57 15.01 46.47
C LEU A 585 19.63 15.40 45.32
N GLU A 586 19.49 14.54 44.32
CA GLU A 586 18.55 14.79 43.22
C GLU A 586 17.14 14.27 43.55
N THR A 587 17.05 13.12 44.22
CA THR A 587 15.77 12.48 44.55
C THR A 587 14.94 13.24 45.57
N VAL A 588 15.53 14.13 46.38
CA VAL A 588 14.76 14.94 47.36
C VAL A 588 13.74 15.87 46.71
N PHE A 589 13.89 16.16 45.42
CA PHE A 589 12.95 16.96 44.66
C PHE A 589 11.87 16.12 43.94
N ASP A 590 11.93 14.79 44.06
CA ASP A 590 10.89 13.91 43.51
C ASP A 590 9.60 14.02 44.32
N ARG A 591 8.48 13.80 43.65
CA ARG A 591 7.14 13.91 44.24
C ARG A 591 6.96 12.85 45.32
N PHE A 592 6.46 13.27 46.47
CA PHE A 592 6.21 12.41 47.64
C PHE A 592 7.46 11.72 48.19
N TYR A 593 8.66 12.13 47.76
CA TYR A 593 9.90 11.58 48.29
C TYR A 593 10.09 12.03 49.74
N GLN A 594 10.39 11.06 50.61
CA GLN A 594 10.73 11.27 52.01
C GLN A 594 11.82 10.28 52.40
N GLU A 595 12.81 10.75 53.14
CA GLU A 595 13.96 9.94 53.52
C GLU A 595 13.60 8.86 54.57
N GLU A 596 12.57 9.12 55.40
CA GLU A 596 11.98 8.17 56.33
C GLU A 596 10.72 7.55 55.71
N GLY A 597 10.65 6.22 55.64
CA GLY A 597 9.45 5.52 55.14
C GLY A 597 8.22 5.77 56.02
N ALA A 598 7.02 5.55 55.46
CA ALA A 598 5.74 5.86 56.10
C ALA A 598 5.53 5.30 57.54
N LEU A 599 6.28 4.27 57.95
CA LEU A 599 6.18 3.64 59.28
C LEU A 599 7.19 4.16 60.32
N GLN A 600 8.23 4.90 59.96
CA GLN A 600 9.27 5.41 60.88
C GLN A 600 9.20 6.93 61.10
N ARG A 601 8.03 7.52 60.83
CA ARG A 601 7.79 8.97 60.83
C ARG A 601 8.13 9.60 62.19
N THR A 602 9.24 10.33 62.27
CA THR A 602 9.54 11.21 63.42
C THR A 602 9.32 12.70 63.10
N THR A 603 9.39 13.07 61.82
CA THR A 603 9.20 14.45 61.33
C THR A 603 8.19 14.50 60.19
N GLY A 604 7.17 15.35 60.30
CA GLY A 604 6.04 15.43 59.37
C GLY A 604 6.31 16.29 58.12
N GLY A 605 6.02 15.76 56.93
CA GLY A 605 6.10 16.46 55.65
C GLY A 605 5.10 15.92 54.62
N THR A 606 4.84 16.70 53.56
CA THR A 606 3.99 16.29 52.43
C THR A 606 4.77 15.59 51.32
N GLY A 607 6.10 15.75 51.29
CA GLY A 607 6.96 15.29 50.19
C GLY A 607 6.72 16.01 48.86
N LEU A 608 5.88 17.06 48.85
CA LEU A 608 5.56 17.82 47.64
C LEU A 608 6.23 19.20 47.60
N GLY A 609 6.68 19.73 48.74
CA GLY A 609 7.23 21.08 48.82
C GLY A 609 8.41 21.36 47.90
N LEU A 610 9.42 20.48 47.87
CA LEU A 610 10.59 20.62 47.01
C LEU A 610 10.26 20.41 45.52
N ALA A 611 9.33 19.51 45.20
CA ALA A 611 8.82 19.32 43.85
C ALA A 611 8.09 20.57 43.32
N ILE A 612 7.30 21.24 44.18
CA ILE A 612 6.65 22.53 43.87
C ILE A 612 7.71 23.61 43.60
N CYS A 613 8.74 23.70 44.44
CA CYS A 613 9.84 24.66 44.24
C CYS A 613 10.49 24.46 42.87
N ARG A 614 10.81 23.21 42.52
CA ARG A 614 11.39 22.86 41.22
C ARG A 614 10.50 23.30 40.05
N GLN A 615 9.19 23.06 40.11
CA GLN A 615 8.27 23.49 39.06
C GLN A 615 8.20 25.01 38.91
N ILE A 616 8.18 25.76 40.01
CA ILE A 616 8.16 27.23 39.99
C ILE A 616 9.45 27.78 39.37
N ILE A 617 10.61 27.30 39.83
CA ILE A 617 11.91 27.81 39.40
C ILE A 617 12.19 27.48 37.94
N GLN A 618 11.81 26.27 37.48
CA GLN A 618 11.90 25.89 36.07
C GLN A 618 11.04 26.79 35.17
N ARG A 619 9.88 27.28 35.67
CA ARG A 619 9.03 28.21 34.91
C ARG A 619 9.67 29.58 34.71
N TRP A 620 10.52 30.02 35.62
CA TRP A 620 11.34 31.23 35.45
C TRP A 620 12.60 31.00 34.59
N GLY A 621 12.80 29.79 34.05
CA GLY A 621 14.02 29.43 33.32
C GLY A 621 15.24 29.20 34.22
N GLY A 622 15.03 29.11 35.54
CA GLY A 622 16.06 28.83 36.52
C GLY A 622 16.25 27.35 36.81
N THR A 623 17.20 27.07 37.69
CA THR A 623 17.56 25.73 38.19
C THR A 623 17.53 25.71 39.71
N ILE A 624 17.17 24.56 40.30
CA ILE A 624 17.26 24.31 41.75
C ILE A 624 18.05 23.01 41.98
N TRP A 625 18.97 23.02 42.94
CA TRP A 625 19.75 21.84 43.34
C TRP A 625 20.07 21.86 44.83
N ALA A 626 20.52 20.73 45.35
CA ALA A 626 20.94 20.59 46.74
C ALA A 626 22.40 20.12 46.84
N GLU A 627 23.11 20.61 47.85
CA GLU A 627 24.46 20.20 48.21
C GLU A 627 24.50 19.81 49.69
N SER A 628 25.18 18.70 50.01
CA SER A 628 25.38 18.23 51.37
C SER A 628 26.62 17.34 51.42
N ALA A 629 27.46 17.50 52.44
CA ALA A 629 28.64 16.67 52.65
C ALA A 629 28.32 15.29 53.27
N GLY A 630 27.04 15.01 53.53
CA GLY A 630 26.54 13.77 54.10
C GLY A 630 25.72 13.99 55.37
N LYS A 631 25.42 12.91 56.08
CA LYS A 631 24.62 12.97 57.31
C LYS A 631 25.31 13.81 58.40
N ASP A 632 24.50 14.58 59.11
CA ASP A 632 24.86 15.50 60.19
C ASP A 632 25.84 16.62 59.80
N GLN A 633 25.95 16.91 58.49
CA GLN A 633 26.80 17.99 57.95
C GLN A 633 26.00 19.19 57.43
N GLY A 634 24.68 19.23 57.68
CA GLY A 634 23.80 20.26 57.13
C GLY A 634 23.52 20.08 55.64
N SER A 635 22.77 21.01 55.07
CA SER A 635 22.38 21.00 53.65
C SER A 635 22.29 22.41 53.10
N GLN A 636 22.54 22.55 51.80
CA GLN A 636 22.43 23.81 51.08
C GLN A 636 21.51 23.60 49.89
N PHE A 637 20.42 24.37 49.84
CA PHE A 637 19.51 24.39 48.70
C PHE A 637 19.76 25.66 47.90
N HIS A 638 20.13 25.49 46.64
CA HIS A 638 20.46 26.58 45.74
C HIS A 638 19.39 26.71 44.67
N PHE A 639 19.03 27.93 44.29
CA PHE A 639 18.20 28.16 43.12
C PHE A 639 18.56 29.44 42.37
N THR A 640 18.31 29.44 41.06
CA THR A 640 18.59 30.59 40.19
C THR A 640 17.33 31.27 39.66
N ILE A 641 17.37 32.60 39.53
CA ILE A 641 16.28 33.44 39.01
C ILE A 641 16.86 34.51 38.09
N PRO A 642 16.20 34.89 36.99
CA PRO A 642 16.68 35.95 36.10
C PRO A 642 16.80 37.29 36.80
N LEU A 643 17.92 37.98 36.59
CA LEU A 643 18.05 39.39 36.96
C LEU A 643 17.10 40.22 36.09
N ALA A 644 16.50 41.25 36.67
CA ALA A 644 15.83 42.27 35.87
C ALA A 644 16.91 43.06 35.13
N ASP A 645 16.75 43.21 33.80
CA ASP A 645 17.62 44.11 33.05
C ASP A 645 17.58 45.49 33.71
N PRO A 646 18.73 46.15 33.90
CA PRO A 646 18.72 47.54 34.31
C PRO A 646 17.93 48.30 33.24
N LEU A 647 16.77 48.85 33.63
CA LEU A 647 15.92 49.67 32.77
C LEU A 647 16.82 50.60 31.95
N GLU A 648 16.85 50.43 30.62
CA GLU A 648 17.34 51.47 29.72
C GLU A 648 16.41 52.68 29.95
N GLU A 649 16.93 53.70 30.65
CA GLU A 649 16.27 55.01 30.82
C GLU A 649 16.01 55.71 29.48
#